data_AF-A0A2E2NCE1-F1
#
_entry.id   AF-A0A2E2NCE1-F1
#
_cell.length_a   1.000
_cell.length_b   1.000
_cell.length_c   1.000
_cell.angle_alpha   90.00
_cell.angle_beta   90.00
_cell.angle_gamma   90.00
#
_symmetry.space_group_name_H-M   'P 1'
#
loop_
_entity.id
_entity.type
_entity.pdbx_description
1 polymer ?
#
loop_
_entity_poly.entity_id
_entity_poly.type
_entity_poly.pdbx_seq_one_letter_code
_entity_poly.pdbx_strand_id
1 'polypeptide(L)'
;MQARAQSRPAPSLRLWTALLAMALAVGSSAAQTLIVSGPTQVAPGESIQLAVAINPAIFAITVDLAVTQNPPRTATLSYVDTLSYIDPVVSYDEPTDELSVSVLTLAYGGSPPIPLGEIDVAVPSGASGSFNVVFDAEVNAPSGATAMTIAWPVTIGSGGGSPVVRVPSDEPTLAAAVAAVEPGGEILIQQTTTFGQTVVITKPMTIRAQSTGPRLVYQPGFGGGSGGESAIVVTDQAESVGFERLTLDIASSSPAATRLIDASATDLSFSLCTLRRVGAPASTSSIDGGLVRIASANLTATSTSWNAGVARRGGLVASSGGGRLSFTNCAFITANAETGGGVFIDADAADPVPSELFIAASSFTSLRATSGGGAVFFDTARRTDASVEIRESAFSNCHEIAGGAAPLPGVTPQGGAAVYLTDFPNTTFFDVDLSGCSTAEGSGAVLVRSTAAAGPPSLLRFERVTATNNAACPIELSEPSANSSSIEVLDSEFRDNVGRFRAGAVTNVNTASILIEDCAFENNEGQNFGGAVEVSFASSGVSTLRSSTFISNAVRSAEDGGGAQLRGGSLHTVEDCLFRRNSAEDDGGGLAIVSADEVEVINCRFEGNEASDAGGGLYVIGSTEGRLIQSVLVGNGASRGGAVGVITSAPTGSPSLAIASSTLTHNESADGPDLFVDASADAVVVNTVMRSPADASAFDNAIGGPGFVTVEHSNVLGRSGVGVIDLEPLFVRDPSPESDDFGDLAYNAGSPGIDAGATLEPLSMLATDILGLPRALDDLGTLDTGFGPAPLIDLGAFEFQFSSASVRCGLADVAFPFRSLDTNDLRSFVASPARELAPPTDRADAFDVIEYIGLYEAGCPGG
;
A
#
# COMPACT_ATOMS: atom_id res chain seq x y z
N MET A 1 41.64 89.92 15.12
CA MET A 1 42.42 91.16 15.33
C MET A 1 43.32 91.39 14.11
N GLN A 2 44.05 92.51 14.03
CA GLN A 2 44.74 92.97 12.81
C GLN A 2 46.26 92.66 12.76
N ALA A 3 46.83 92.81 11.55
CA ALA A 3 48.13 93.45 11.26
C ALA A 3 49.44 92.62 11.05
N ARG A 4 49.91 92.66 9.79
CA ARG A 4 51.27 93.03 9.28
C ARG A 4 52.55 92.35 9.82
N ALA A 5 52.99 91.33 9.08
CA ALA A 5 54.23 91.26 8.27
C ALA A 5 55.50 92.12 8.58
N GLN A 6 56.65 91.43 8.77
CA GLN A 6 58.05 91.68 8.30
C GLN A 6 58.97 90.58 8.94
N SER A 7 60.12 90.11 8.44
CA SER A 7 60.90 90.30 7.20
C SER A 7 61.82 89.07 6.90
N ARG A 8 62.47 89.02 5.72
CA ARG A 8 63.34 87.93 5.16
C ARG A 8 64.79 87.88 5.76
N PRO A 9 65.73 86.94 5.42
CA PRO A 9 65.71 85.85 4.40
C PRO A 9 66.32 84.44 4.75
N ALA A 10 65.78 83.37 4.13
CA ALA A 10 66.45 82.23 3.44
C ALA A 10 67.53 81.30 4.12
N PRO A 11 67.76 80.07 3.60
CA PRO A 11 66.80 79.08 3.05
C PRO A 11 67.08 77.59 3.43
N SER A 12 66.02 76.78 3.62
CA SER A 12 66.07 75.31 3.44
C SER A 12 64.67 74.70 3.19
N LEU A 13 64.66 73.42 2.78
CA LEU A 13 63.61 72.59 2.16
C LEU A 13 62.12 72.79 2.56
N ARG A 14 61.34 73.25 1.56
CA ARG A 14 60.11 72.68 0.95
C ARG A 14 59.07 71.84 1.77
N LEU A 15 57.80 72.29 1.67
CA LEU A 15 56.49 71.56 1.60
C LEU A 15 56.11 70.63 2.79
N TRP A 16 54.84 70.47 3.21
CA TRP A 16 53.51 71.03 2.82
C TRP A 16 52.87 71.71 4.09
N THR A 17 51.57 71.92 4.36
CA THR A 17 50.24 71.88 3.69
C THR A 17 49.29 72.84 4.45
N ALA A 18 48.30 73.51 3.82
CA ALA A 18 47.15 74.08 4.56
C ALA A 18 45.91 74.46 3.69
N LEU A 19 44.85 73.66 3.84
CA LEU A 19 43.43 74.04 3.98
C LEU A 19 42.77 75.16 3.14
N LEU A 20 41.67 74.77 2.45
CA LEU A 20 40.40 75.51 2.49
C LEU A 20 39.23 74.50 2.49
N ALA A 21 38.07 74.88 3.03
CA ALA A 21 36.86 74.04 3.15
C ALA A 21 35.58 74.87 2.96
N MET A 22 34.40 74.21 3.06
CA MET A 22 33.03 74.71 2.83
C MET A 22 32.58 74.75 1.35
N ALA A 23 31.32 74.44 0.99
CA ALA A 23 30.24 73.71 1.68
C ALA A 23 29.07 73.39 0.72
N LEU A 24 28.19 72.48 1.16
CA LEU A 24 26.74 72.33 0.82
C LEU A 24 26.28 71.73 -0.53
N ALA A 25 25.48 70.66 -0.37
CA ALA A 25 24.15 70.42 -0.95
C ALA A 25 23.97 69.77 -2.34
N VAL A 26 23.53 68.50 -2.28
CA VAL A 26 22.45 67.86 -3.07
C VAL A 26 22.57 67.78 -4.60
N GLY A 27 22.78 66.55 -5.09
CA GLY A 27 22.04 66.03 -6.25
C GLY A 27 22.85 65.71 -7.51
N SER A 28 22.34 64.73 -8.26
CA SER A 28 22.83 64.21 -9.55
C SER A 28 24.14 63.41 -9.53
N SER A 29 24.24 62.48 -10.48
CA SER A 29 25.33 61.52 -10.65
C SER A 29 26.48 62.12 -11.46
N ALA A 30 27.66 62.25 -10.85
CA ALA A 30 28.91 62.55 -11.54
C ALA A 30 30.08 61.88 -10.80
N ALA A 31 30.84 61.02 -11.50
CA ALA A 31 32.06 60.43 -10.96
C ALA A 31 33.12 61.52 -10.75
N GLN A 32 33.73 61.59 -9.57
CA GLN A 32 34.80 62.55 -9.27
C GLN A 32 36.17 61.85 -9.33
N THR A 33 36.93 62.10 -10.38
CA THR A 33 38.28 61.57 -10.55
C THR A 33 39.28 62.31 -9.64
N LEU A 34 39.72 61.68 -8.55
CA LEU A 34 40.79 62.19 -7.71
C LEU A 34 42.16 61.80 -8.29
N ILE A 35 42.80 62.72 -9.04
CA ILE A 35 44.15 62.49 -9.57
C ILE A 35 45.19 62.77 -8.48
N VAL A 36 45.84 61.72 -7.97
CA VAL A 36 46.92 61.83 -6.96
C VAL A 36 48.29 61.71 -7.64
N SER A 37 48.95 62.84 -7.88
CA SER A 37 50.30 62.87 -8.48
C SER A 37 51.41 62.78 -7.44
N GLY A 38 51.98 61.58 -7.26
CA GLY A 38 53.23 61.36 -6.51
C GLY A 38 54.50 61.82 -7.26
N PRO A 39 55.66 61.89 -6.59
CA PRO A 39 56.94 62.19 -7.25
C PRO A 39 57.37 61.06 -8.21
N THR A 40 57.86 61.43 -9.39
CA THR A 40 58.03 60.50 -10.53
C THR A 40 59.29 59.62 -10.50
N GLN A 41 60.00 59.53 -9.37
CA GLN A 41 61.06 58.54 -9.13
C GLN A 41 61.11 58.17 -7.64
N VAL A 42 61.27 56.87 -7.38
CA VAL A 42 61.43 56.25 -6.06
C VAL A 42 62.60 55.25 -6.18
N ALA A 43 63.45 55.14 -5.16
CA ALA A 43 64.59 54.24 -5.20
C ALA A 43 64.17 52.78 -4.92
N PRO A 44 64.91 51.76 -5.41
CA PRO A 44 64.65 50.37 -5.06
C PRO A 44 64.72 50.16 -3.54
N GLY A 45 63.59 49.82 -2.92
CA GLY A 45 63.47 49.59 -1.48
C GLY A 45 62.86 50.73 -0.64
N GLU A 46 62.31 51.79 -1.26
CA GLU A 46 61.52 52.82 -0.55
C GLU A 46 60.01 52.61 -0.70
N SER A 47 59.27 52.58 0.42
CA SER A 47 57.78 52.53 0.43
C SER A 47 57.15 53.90 0.18
N ILE A 48 56.08 53.96 -0.62
CA ILE A 48 55.27 55.17 -0.83
C ILE A 48 54.04 55.16 0.08
N GLN A 49 54.02 55.99 1.12
CA GLN A 49 52.79 56.20 1.91
C GLN A 49 51.88 57.25 1.28
N LEU A 50 50.67 56.83 0.88
CA LEU A 50 49.61 57.70 0.34
C LEU A 50 48.51 57.94 1.39
N ALA A 51 48.47 59.15 1.96
CA ALA A 51 47.45 59.55 2.91
C ALA A 51 46.28 60.29 2.23
N VAL A 52 45.14 59.63 2.10
CA VAL A 52 43.87 60.23 1.63
C VAL A 52 43.03 60.64 2.84
N ALA A 53 42.51 61.87 2.86
CA ALA A 53 41.79 62.44 4.00
C ALA A 53 40.33 62.81 3.63
N ILE A 54 39.38 62.07 4.20
CA ILE A 54 37.93 62.32 4.12
C ILE A 54 37.37 62.34 5.56
N ASN A 55 36.30 63.10 5.81
CA ASN A 55 35.95 63.60 7.14
C ASN A 55 34.47 63.36 7.51
N PRO A 56 34.13 62.84 8.71
CA PRO A 56 34.92 62.02 9.63
C PRO A 56 34.11 60.80 10.13
N ALA A 57 34.16 59.66 9.42
CA ALA A 57 33.47 58.44 9.83
C ALA A 57 34.20 57.16 9.36
N ILE A 58 35.10 56.66 10.21
CA ILE A 58 35.82 55.37 10.11
C ILE A 58 36.84 55.29 8.94
N PHE A 59 37.82 54.40 9.14
CA PHE A 59 38.87 53.91 8.24
C PHE A 59 39.99 54.87 7.79
N ALA A 60 41.20 54.32 7.86
CA ALA A 60 42.37 54.74 7.09
C ALA A 60 42.92 53.47 6.41
N ILE A 61 43.23 53.55 5.12
CA ILE A 61 43.79 52.44 4.34
C ILE A 61 45.25 52.76 4.07
N THR A 62 46.14 51.84 4.43
CA THR A 62 47.57 51.90 4.07
C THR A 62 47.81 50.92 2.94
N VAL A 63 48.38 51.39 1.83
CA VAL A 63 48.80 50.55 0.71
C VAL A 63 50.31 50.71 0.55
N ASP A 64 51.06 49.65 0.86
CA ASP A 64 52.51 49.61 0.64
C ASP A 64 52.79 48.96 -0.73
N LEU A 65 53.35 49.75 -1.65
CA LEU A 65 53.74 49.29 -3.00
C LEU A 65 55.26 49.08 -3.07
N ALA A 66 55.69 47.82 -3.05
CA ALA A 66 57.08 47.43 -3.23
C ALA A 66 57.35 47.05 -4.71
N VAL A 67 58.01 47.95 -5.47
CA VAL A 67 58.39 47.69 -6.87
C VAL A 67 59.86 47.28 -6.93
N THR A 68 60.14 46.03 -7.32
CA THR A 68 61.44 45.37 -7.11
C THR A 68 62.26 45.09 -8.39
N GLN A 69 61.92 45.72 -9.52
CA GLN A 69 62.73 45.64 -10.76
C GLN A 69 63.03 47.00 -11.42
N ASN A 70 63.97 46.99 -12.36
CA ASN A 70 64.64 48.14 -12.98
C ASN A 70 64.77 47.87 -14.49
N PRO A 71 64.37 48.77 -15.42
CA PRO A 71 64.04 50.19 -15.26
C PRO A 71 62.65 50.47 -14.64
N PRO A 72 62.46 51.66 -14.01
CA PRO A 72 61.19 52.04 -13.42
C PRO A 72 60.08 52.17 -14.48
N ARG A 73 58.89 51.63 -14.17
CA ARG A 73 57.66 51.74 -14.97
C ARG A 73 56.63 52.60 -14.24
N THR A 74 55.66 53.14 -14.98
CA THR A 74 54.53 53.90 -14.41
C THR A 74 53.40 52.95 -14.04
N ALA A 75 52.82 53.11 -12.85
CA ALA A 75 51.56 52.50 -12.45
C ALA A 75 50.49 53.60 -12.31
N THR A 76 49.28 53.33 -12.79
CA THR A 76 48.14 54.26 -12.69
C THR A 76 47.04 53.61 -11.87
N LEU A 77 46.72 54.17 -10.72
CA LEU A 77 45.58 53.75 -9.89
C LEU A 77 44.37 54.62 -10.23
N SER A 78 43.25 54.00 -10.58
CA SER A 78 41.97 54.68 -10.82
C SER A 78 40.91 54.20 -9.83
N TYR A 79 39.98 55.07 -9.47
CA TYR A 79 38.89 54.78 -8.53
C TYR A 79 37.55 55.22 -9.12
N VAL A 80 36.50 54.42 -8.89
CA VAL A 80 35.11 54.69 -9.26
C VAL A 80 34.24 54.51 -8.03
N ASP A 81 33.51 55.56 -7.63
CA ASP A 81 32.66 55.53 -6.43
C ASP A 81 31.20 55.19 -6.80
N THR A 82 30.70 54.09 -6.24
CA THR A 82 29.28 53.72 -6.22
C THR A 82 28.81 53.30 -4.83
N LEU A 83 29.28 53.97 -3.77
CA LEU A 83 28.69 53.99 -2.41
C LEU A 83 28.59 52.64 -1.65
N SER A 84 29.12 51.53 -2.19
CA SER A 84 29.07 50.20 -1.54
C SER A 84 30.23 49.27 -1.90
N TYR A 85 31.25 49.76 -2.62
CA TYR A 85 32.33 48.94 -3.17
C TYR A 85 33.62 49.76 -3.31
N ILE A 86 34.78 49.11 -3.33
CA ILE A 86 36.08 49.70 -3.67
C ILE A 86 36.77 48.74 -4.63
N ASP A 87 37.15 49.23 -5.79
CA ASP A 87 37.70 48.44 -6.90
C ASP A 87 39.02 49.07 -7.40
N PRO A 88 40.20 48.51 -7.05
CA PRO A 88 41.50 49.12 -7.30
C PRO A 88 42.14 48.61 -8.60
N VAL A 89 41.71 49.13 -9.76
CA VAL A 89 42.30 48.76 -11.06
C VAL A 89 43.76 49.24 -11.17
N VAL A 90 44.67 48.31 -11.48
CA VAL A 90 46.10 48.58 -11.75
C VAL A 90 46.47 48.05 -13.13
N SER A 91 46.84 48.94 -14.05
CA SER A 91 47.20 48.60 -15.44
C SER A 91 48.69 48.82 -15.74
N TYR A 92 49.27 47.94 -16.56
CA TYR A 92 50.64 48.02 -17.09
C TYR A 92 50.65 47.79 -18.61
N ASP A 93 51.59 48.42 -19.33
CA ASP A 93 51.62 48.40 -20.81
C ASP A 93 52.19 47.12 -21.45
N GLU A 94 52.99 46.31 -20.72
CA GLU A 94 53.71 45.12 -21.24
C GLU A 94 53.82 44.04 -20.14
N PRO A 95 53.70 42.74 -20.45
CA PRO A 95 53.65 41.66 -19.46
C PRO A 95 54.97 41.43 -18.69
N THR A 96 54.87 40.76 -17.55
CA THR A 96 55.95 40.43 -16.61
C THR A 96 55.69 39.10 -15.88
N ASP A 97 56.72 38.31 -15.62
CA ASP A 97 56.59 36.93 -15.11
C ASP A 97 56.35 36.79 -13.59
N GLU A 98 56.46 37.87 -12.80
CA GLU A 98 56.31 37.80 -11.34
C GLU A 98 55.68 39.10 -10.78
N LEU A 99 54.73 38.97 -9.84
CA LEU A 99 54.06 40.08 -9.15
C LEU A 99 53.78 39.68 -7.70
N SER A 100 53.98 40.60 -6.76
CA SER A 100 53.63 40.41 -5.34
C SER A 100 52.91 41.65 -4.83
N VAL A 101 51.75 41.47 -4.20
CA VAL A 101 50.92 42.56 -3.66
C VAL A 101 50.49 42.18 -2.24
N SER A 102 50.84 43.00 -1.26
CA SER A 102 50.55 42.76 0.16
C SER A 102 49.54 43.79 0.66
N VAL A 103 48.36 43.34 1.11
CA VAL A 103 47.29 44.22 1.62
C VAL A 103 47.14 44.01 3.13
N LEU A 104 47.61 44.97 3.93
CA LEU A 104 47.57 44.89 5.39
C LEU A 104 46.26 45.47 5.94
N THR A 105 45.39 44.60 6.47
CA THR A 105 44.10 45.03 7.07
C THR A 105 44.19 45.07 8.59
N LEU A 106 44.05 46.26 9.18
CA LEU A 106 43.95 46.45 10.63
C LEU A 106 42.47 46.45 11.07
N ALA A 107 42.05 45.41 11.80
CA ALA A 107 40.72 45.34 12.39
C ALA A 107 40.65 46.14 13.71
N TYR A 108 39.56 46.89 13.90
CA TYR A 108 39.17 47.48 15.19
C TYR A 108 37.75 47.02 15.53
N GLY A 109 37.53 46.60 16.78
CA GLY A 109 36.28 45.96 17.18
C GLY A 109 35.08 46.93 17.28
N GLY A 110 33.91 46.48 16.80
CA GLY A 110 32.63 47.14 17.10
C GLY A 110 31.58 47.15 15.99
N SER A 111 31.90 46.75 14.76
CA SER A 111 30.96 46.71 13.62
C SER A 111 31.32 45.61 12.63
N PRO A 112 30.36 45.10 11.82
CA PRO A 112 30.63 44.03 10.85
C PRO A 112 31.61 44.50 9.76
N PRO A 113 32.42 43.59 9.19
CA PRO A 113 33.30 43.92 8.08
C PRO A 113 32.49 44.25 6.82
N ILE A 114 32.91 45.29 6.11
CA ILE A 114 32.47 45.55 4.73
C ILE A 114 33.23 44.54 3.85
N PRO A 115 32.56 43.78 2.96
CA PRO A 115 33.26 42.89 2.04
C PRO A 115 34.15 43.69 1.08
N LEU A 116 35.38 43.21 0.88
CA LEU A 116 36.21 43.66 -0.23
C LEU A 116 35.66 43.10 -1.55
N GLY A 117 35.90 43.82 -2.64
CA GLY A 117 35.58 43.36 -3.98
C GLY A 117 36.57 42.33 -4.53
N GLU A 118 36.28 41.83 -5.72
CA GLU A 118 37.25 41.09 -6.53
C GLU A 118 38.44 42.00 -6.92
N ILE A 119 39.58 41.40 -7.22
CA ILE A 119 40.77 42.12 -7.75
C ILE A 119 40.97 41.65 -9.19
N ASP A 120 40.51 42.46 -10.13
CA ASP A 120 40.46 42.10 -11.54
C ASP A 120 41.86 42.25 -12.20
N VAL A 121 42.56 41.14 -12.44
CA VAL A 121 43.91 41.12 -13.01
C VAL A 121 43.83 40.82 -14.52
N ALA A 122 43.68 41.87 -15.31
CA ALA A 122 43.57 41.77 -16.77
C ALA A 122 44.90 41.36 -17.44
N VAL A 123 45.06 40.09 -17.78
CA VAL A 123 46.22 39.57 -18.54
C VAL A 123 46.00 39.75 -20.06
N PRO A 124 46.93 40.39 -20.80
CA PRO A 124 46.82 40.53 -22.25
C PRO A 124 46.80 39.19 -23.00
N SER A 125 45.94 39.09 -24.02
CA SER A 125 45.76 37.87 -24.81
C SER A 125 47.01 37.49 -25.61
N GLY A 126 47.75 36.48 -25.15
CA GLY A 126 48.90 35.92 -25.88
C GLY A 126 50.00 35.30 -25.01
N ALA A 127 50.01 35.54 -23.70
CA ALA A 127 51.01 34.97 -22.79
C ALA A 127 50.75 33.48 -22.48
N SER A 128 51.79 32.65 -22.49
CA SER A 128 51.76 31.25 -22.04
C SER A 128 52.79 31.02 -20.94
N GLY A 129 52.39 31.23 -19.69
CA GLY A 129 53.23 31.08 -18.50
C GLY A 129 52.37 30.80 -17.26
N SER A 130 52.96 30.16 -16.25
CA SER A 130 52.30 29.83 -14.98
C SER A 130 52.65 30.88 -13.91
N PHE A 131 51.69 31.71 -13.53
CA PHE A 131 51.86 32.73 -12.50
C PHE A 131 51.69 32.14 -11.09
N ASN A 132 52.52 32.56 -10.14
CA ASN A 132 52.31 32.34 -8.71
C ASN A 132 51.81 33.65 -8.08
N VAL A 133 50.64 33.62 -7.44
CA VAL A 133 50.17 34.70 -6.57
C VAL A 133 50.34 34.25 -5.12
N VAL A 134 51.28 34.87 -4.40
CA VAL A 134 51.59 34.54 -3.00
C VAL A 134 50.90 35.55 -2.08
N PHE A 135 49.96 35.07 -1.27
CA PHE A 135 49.32 35.85 -0.21
C PHE A 135 49.99 35.55 1.13
N ASP A 136 51.03 36.31 1.49
CA ASP A 136 51.61 36.23 2.83
C ASP A 136 50.71 36.91 3.86
N ALA A 137 50.01 36.08 4.65
CA ALA A 137 49.25 36.50 5.82
C ALA A 137 50.04 36.20 7.10
N GLU A 138 50.87 37.14 7.56
CA GLU A 138 51.58 37.04 8.85
C GLU A 138 50.60 37.12 10.04
N VAL A 139 49.93 36.00 10.34
CA VAL A 139 49.21 35.82 11.60
C VAL A 139 50.24 35.60 12.71
N ASN A 140 50.45 36.63 13.53
CA ASN A 140 51.32 36.58 14.71
C ASN A 140 50.72 35.69 15.83
N ALA A 141 50.76 34.38 15.62
CA ALA A 141 50.36 33.35 16.57
C ALA A 141 51.59 32.77 17.31
N PRO A 142 51.51 32.49 18.63
CA PRO A 142 52.61 31.85 19.36
C PRO A 142 52.89 30.41 18.88
N SER A 143 54.03 30.23 18.20
CA SER A 143 54.76 28.97 17.95
C SER A 143 53.98 27.64 18.12
N GLY A 144 53.39 27.11 17.05
CA GLY A 144 52.88 25.73 17.08
C GLY A 144 51.82 25.30 16.06
N ALA A 145 51.85 25.78 14.81
CA ALA A 145 50.94 25.32 13.76
C ALA A 145 51.67 25.07 12.43
N THR A 146 51.29 24.01 11.72
CA THR A 146 51.78 23.68 10.37
C THR A 146 50.97 24.40 9.28
N ALA A 147 51.54 24.52 8.08
CA ALA A 147 50.98 25.29 6.97
C ALA A 147 49.53 24.89 6.61
N MET A 148 48.70 25.90 6.34
CA MET A 148 47.32 25.77 5.88
C MET A 148 47.25 26.15 4.39
N THR A 149 46.79 25.22 3.55
CA THR A 149 46.48 25.51 2.14
C THR A 149 45.11 26.17 2.05
N ILE A 150 45.04 27.40 1.54
CA ILE A 150 43.78 28.17 1.44
C ILE A 150 43.13 27.90 0.08
N ALA A 151 41.81 27.64 0.10
CA ALA A 151 40.96 27.49 -1.09
C ALA A 151 40.07 28.73 -1.30
N TRP A 152 39.37 28.78 -2.44
CA TRP A 152 38.59 29.95 -2.89
C TRP A 152 37.42 30.33 -1.93
N PRO A 153 37.03 31.61 -1.88
CA PRO A 153 36.18 32.14 -0.81
C PRO A 153 34.68 31.80 -0.99
N VAL A 154 34.22 30.78 -0.29
CA VAL A 154 32.79 30.55 -0.04
C VAL A 154 32.24 31.65 0.88
N THR A 155 31.20 32.37 0.45
CA THR A 155 30.61 33.48 1.22
C THR A 155 29.74 32.98 2.38
N ILE A 156 30.31 32.87 3.58
CA ILE A 156 29.59 32.48 4.80
C ILE A 156 28.79 33.66 5.35
N GLY A 157 27.46 33.60 5.25
CA GLY A 157 26.55 34.61 5.81
C GLY A 157 26.33 34.43 7.32
N SER A 158 27.11 35.11 8.16
CA SER A 158 27.01 35.03 9.63
C SER A 158 25.76 35.74 10.19
N GLY A 159 24.62 35.03 10.21
CA GLY A 159 23.30 35.60 10.50
C GLY A 159 22.41 34.80 11.45
N GLY A 160 22.94 34.33 12.59
CA GLY A 160 22.13 33.81 13.72
C GLY A 160 21.46 32.44 13.56
N GLY A 161 21.41 31.88 12.36
CA GLY A 161 21.06 30.47 12.09
C GLY A 161 22.30 29.61 11.78
N SER A 162 22.08 28.33 11.48
CA SER A 162 23.13 27.41 10.99
C SER A 162 23.85 28.01 9.77
N PRO A 163 25.18 27.80 9.62
CA PRO A 163 25.93 28.40 8.52
C PRO A 163 25.43 27.87 7.17
N VAL A 164 24.98 28.80 6.32
CA VAL A 164 24.49 28.51 4.97
C VAL A 164 25.60 28.77 3.95
N VAL A 165 26.07 27.71 3.31
CA VAL A 165 26.95 27.75 2.14
C VAL A 165 26.10 27.89 0.88
N ARG A 166 26.48 28.78 -0.04
CA ARG A 166 25.76 29.02 -1.30
C ARG A 166 26.50 28.43 -2.48
N VAL A 167 25.77 27.83 -3.41
CA VAL A 167 26.26 27.39 -4.72
C VAL A 167 25.68 28.32 -5.81
N PRO A 168 26.39 29.42 -6.16
CA PRO A 168 26.13 30.19 -7.38
C PRO A 168 26.51 29.40 -8.64
N SER A 169 26.23 29.96 -9.81
CA SER A 169 26.42 29.31 -11.12
C SER A 169 27.88 29.16 -11.58
N ASP A 170 28.82 29.89 -10.97
CA ASP A 170 30.02 30.31 -11.70
C ASP A 170 31.32 29.59 -11.27
N GLU A 171 31.67 29.52 -9.97
CA GLU A 171 32.97 28.98 -9.48
C GLU A 171 32.97 28.26 -8.10
N PRO A 172 31.88 27.57 -7.66
CA PRO A 172 32.07 26.48 -6.70
C PRO A 172 31.39 25.17 -7.12
N THR A 173 32.19 24.12 -7.27
CA THR A 173 31.67 22.76 -7.40
C THR A 173 30.91 22.33 -6.14
N LEU A 174 29.94 21.42 -6.28
CA LEU A 174 29.21 20.85 -5.13
C LEU A 174 30.16 20.23 -4.08
N ALA A 175 31.29 19.67 -4.51
CA ALA A 175 32.34 19.17 -3.61
C ALA A 175 33.00 20.26 -2.76
N ALA A 176 33.23 21.46 -3.32
CA ALA A 176 33.78 22.59 -2.56
C ALA A 176 32.79 23.10 -1.50
N ALA A 177 31.49 23.11 -1.81
CA ALA A 177 30.45 23.45 -0.84
C ALA A 177 30.34 22.43 0.30
N VAL A 178 30.39 21.12 -0.03
CA VAL A 178 30.44 20.01 0.95
C VAL A 178 31.70 20.07 1.80
N ALA A 179 32.85 20.48 1.24
CA ALA A 179 34.06 20.70 2.02
C ALA A 179 33.93 21.90 2.99
N ALA A 180 33.34 23.01 2.55
CA ALA A 180 33.28 24.28 3.29
C ALA A 180 32.17 24.38 4.35
N VAL A 181 31.07 23.63 4.25
CA VAL A 181 29.96 23.70 5.22
C VAL A 181 30.36 23.10 6.58
N GLU A 182 29.96 23.71 7.69
CA GLU A 182 30.19 23.13 9.03
C GLU A 182 29.28 21.90 9.27
N PRO A 183 29.64 20.97 10.17
CA PRO A 183 28.74 19.90 10.61
C PRO A 183 27.41 20.46 11.13
N GLY A 184 26.30 19.95 10.60
CA GLY A 184 24.93 20.44 10.85
C GLY A 184 24.55 21.71 10.06
N GLY A 185 25.40 22.17 9.13
CA GLY A 185 25.14 23.33 8.27
C GLY A 185 24.26 23.04 7.06
N GLU A 186 23.97 24.12 6.30
CA GLU A 186 23.10 24.08 5.12
C GLU A 186 23.89 24.38 3.83
N ILE A 187 23.62 23.66 2.74
CA ILE A 187 24.07 23.99 1.39
C ILE A 187 22.87 24.41 0.55
N LEU A 188 22.83 25.68 0.15
CA LEU A 188 21.77 26.26 -0.67
C LEU A 188 22.16 26.31 -2.15
N ILE A 189 21.49 25.46 -2.94
CA ILE A 189 21.60 25.43 -4.39
C ILE A 189 20.70 26.52 -4.98
N GLN A 190 21.31 27.53 -5.62
CA GLN A 190 20.62 28.72 -6.12
C GLN A 190 20.30 28.65 -7.61
N GLN A 191 21.09 27.92 -8.39
CA GLN A 191 20.88 27.66 -9.82
C GLN A 191 21.15 26.19 -10.15
N THR A 192 20.80 25.76 -11.36
CA THR A 192 21.13 24.39 -11.82
C THR A 192 22.64 24.20 -11.89
N THR A 193 23.15 23.24 -11.15
CA THR A 193 24.59 22.94 -11.02
C THR A 193 24.88 21.57 -11.65
N THR A 194 25.79 21.53 -12.62
CA THR A 194 26.26 20.28 -13.24
C THR A 194 27.59 19.87 -12.62
N PHE A 195 27.77 18.59 -12.32
CA PHE A 195 29.01 18.04 -11.75
C PHE A 195 29.34 16.67 -12.36
N GLY A 196 30.63 16.41 -12.64
CA GLY A 196 31.09 15.17 -13.30
C GLY A 196 32.09 14.33 -12.51
N GLN A 197 32.38 14.73 -11.27
CA GLN A 197 33.19 13.99 -10.29
C GLN A 197 32.27 13.49 -9.17
N THR A 198 32.59 12.35 -8.55
CA THR A 198 31.85 11.87 -7.36
C THR A 198 32.06 12.82 -6.18
N VAL A 199 30.99 13.23 -5.52
CA VAL A 199 31.01 14.05 -4.30
C VAL A 199 30.97 13.14 -3.08
N VAL A 200 31.84 13.36 -2.09
CA VAL A 200 31.88 12.57 -0.85
C VAL A 200 31.46 13.44 0.33
N ILE A 201 30.43 13.01 1.07
CA ILE A 201 29.88 13.69 2.24
C ILE A 201 30.30 12.91 3.50
N THR A 202 30.99 13.58 4.42
CA THR A 202 31.63 12.97 5.61
C THR A 202 31.30 13.69 6.93
N LYS A 203 30.20 14.44 6.96
CA LYS A 203 29.70 15.23 8.10
C LYS A 203 28.21 15.54 7.91
N PRO A 204 27.42 15.70 8.98
CA PRO A 204 26.00 15.97 8.86
C PRO A 204 25.73 17.29 8.15
N MET A 205 24.71 17.34 7.30
CA MET A 205 24.31 18.57 6.58
C MET A 205 22.93 18.44 5.92
N THR A 206 22.31 19.59 5.60
CA THR A 206 21.14 19.65 4.70
C THR A 206 21.51 20.35 3.40
N ILE A 207 21.28 19.69 2.26
CA ILE A 207 21.39 20.30 0.92
C ILE A 207 19.97 20.65 0.47
N ARG A 208 19.73 21.88 0.01
CA ARG A 208 18.39 22.31 -0.44
C ARG A 208 18.40 23.30 -1.60
N ALA A 209 17.30 23.36 -2.34
CA ALA A 209 17.09 24.39 -3.36
C ALA A 209 16.29 25.59 -2.82
N GLN A 210 16.68 26.81 -3.21
CA GLN A 210 15.97 28.04 -2.79
C GLN A 210 14.53 28.13 -3.36
N SER A 211 14.24 27.43 -4.46
CA SER A 211 12.94 27.38 -5.12
C SER A 211 12.73 26.04 -5.84
N THR A 212 11.54 25.79 -6.37
CA THR A 212 11.28 24.64 -7.25
C THR A 212 11.78 24.95 -8.65
N GLY A 213 13.06 24.68 -8.93
CA GLY A 213 13.69 25.02 -10.22
C GLY A 213 15.15 24.59 -10.37
N PRO A 214 16.05 24.90 -9.41
CA PRO A 214 17.43 24.43 -9.44
C PRO A 214 17.55 22.91 -9.41
N ARG A 215 18.44 22.37 -10.26
CA ARG A 215 18.71 20.93 -10.40
C ARG A 215 20.17 20.63 -10.07
N LEU A 216 20.44 19.50 -9.43
CA LEU A 216 21.78 18.92 -9.33
C LEU A 216 21.90 17.85 -10.42
N VAL A 217 22.74 18.11 -11.43
CA VAL A 217 22.86 17.24 -12.61
C VAL A 217 24.23 16.54 -12.59
N TYR A 218 24.23 15.23 -12.37
CA TYR A 218 25.43 14.43 -12.56
C TYR A 218 25.67 14.14 -14.04
N GLN A 219 26.83 14.53 -14.55
CA GLN A 219 27.25 14.30 -15.93
C GLN A 219 28.75 13.92 -15.96
N PRO A 220 29.11 12.62 -15.96
CA PRO A 220 30.50 12.19 -15.92
C PRO A 220 31.25 12.59 -17.19
N GLY A 221 32.57 12.80 -17.04
CA GLY A 221 33.43 13.38 -18.08
C GLY A 221 33.44 14.92 -18.09
N PHE A 222 32.43 15.60 -17.52
CA PHE A 222 32.49 17.03 -17.27
C PHE A 222 33.53 17.31 -16.17
N GLY A 223 34.66 17.92 -16.53
CA GLY A 223 35.81 18.11 -15.63
C GLY A 223 36.84 16.96 -15.63
N GLY A 224 36.84 16.09 -16.65
CA GLY A 224 38.00 15.24 -17.00
C GLY A 224 38.23 13.98 -16.15
N GLY A 225 37.34 13.62 -15.23
CA GLY A 225 37.43 12.39 -14.43
C GLY A 225 36.78 11.17 -15.08
N SER A 226 37.27 9.98 -14.73
CA SER A 226 36.54 8.72 -14.91
C SER A 226 35.41 8.63 -13.86
N GLY A 227 34.15 8.57 -14.29
CA GLY A 227 33.00 8.51 -13.39
C GLY A 227 32.98 7.26 -12.52
N GLY A 228 32.55 7.41 -11.26
CA GLY A 228 32.41 6.31 -10.31
C GLY A 228 31.04 5.61 -10.37
N GLU A 229 30.84 4.63 -9.50
CA GLU A 229 29.55 3.93 -9.36
C GLU A 229 28.43 4.80 -8.77
N SER A 230 28.75 5.95 -8.17
CA SER A 230 27.77 6.82 -7.51
C SER A 230 28.14 8.29 -7.72
N ALA A 231 27.15 9.14 -7.96
CA ALA A 231 27.34 10.59 -8.09
C ALA A 231 27.66 11.25 -6.74
N ILE A 232 26.97 10.82 -5.68
CA ILE A 232 27.19 11.23 -4.29
C ILE A 232 27.44 9.96 -3.46
N VAL A 233 28.46 10.00 -2.60
CA VAL A 233 28.76 8.98 -1.59
C VAL A 233 28.66 9.62 -0.21
N VAL A 234 27.91 9.01 0.69
CA VAL A 234 27.72 9.46 2.07
C VAL A 234 28.34 8.42 3.00
N THR A 235 29.39 8.81 3.73
CA THR A 235 30.09 7.92 4.66
C THR A 235 29.47 7.98 6.05
N ASP A 236 29.51 6.87 6.79
CA ASP A 236 29.16 6.72 8.22
C ASP A 236 29.50 7.94 9.12
N GLN A 237 30.64 8.61 8.90
CA GLN A 237 31.05 9.85 9.59
C GLN A 237 30.04 11.01 9.46
N ALA A 238 29.06 10.91 8.56
CA ALA A 238 28.07 11.95 8.33
C ALA A 238 26.87 11.90 9.28
N GLU A 239 26.61 10.80 9.99
CA GLU A 239 25.46 10.56 10.90
C GLU A 239 24.06 10.72 10.26
N SER A 240 23.74 11.89 9.68
CA SER A 240 22.53 12.14 8.90
C SER A 240 22.73 13.17 7.78
N VAL A 241 22.07 12.96 6.63
CA VAL A 241 22.09 13.91 5.49
C VAL A 241 20.68 14.17 4.96
N GLY A 242 20.31 15.44 4.85
CA GLY A 242 19.01 15.88 4.34
C GLY A 242 19.08 16.49 2.94
N PHE A 243 18.05 16.23 2.14
CA PHE A 243 17.82 16.79 0.80
C PHE A 243 16.43 17.42 0.72
N GLU A 244 16.34 18.72 0.47
CA GLU A 244 15.03 19.41 0.36
C GLU A 244 14.81 20.17 -0.96
N ARG A 245 13.61 20.05 -1.53
CA ARG A 245 13.10 20.84 -2.67
C ARG A 245 13.94 20.69 -3.96
N LEU A 246 14.81 19.69 -4.01
CA LEU A 246 15.81 19.48 -5.06
C LEU A 246 15.31 18.55 -6.16
N THR A 247 15.68 18.83 -7.40
CA THR A 247 15.75 17.80 -8.44
C THR A 247 17.19 17.27 -8.52
N LEU A 248 17.36 15.95 -8.45
CA LEU A 248 18.64 15.26 -8.66
C LEU A 248 18.53 14.43 -9.94
N ASP A 249 19.46 14.63 -10.87
CA ASP A 249 19.43 14.04 -12.21
C ASP A 249 20.70 13.24 -12.52
N ILE A 250 20.55 12.02 -13.02
CA ILE A 250 21.61 11.32 -13.77
C ILE A 250 21.44 11.68 -15.26
N ALA A 251 22.42 12.33 -15.87
CA ALA A 251 22.37 12.68 -17.29
C ALA A 251 22.45 11.44 -18.20
N SER A 252 21.86 11.52 -19.40
CA SER A 252 21.78 10.40 -20.37
C SER A 252 23.12 9.96 -20.96
N SER A 253 24.20 10.70 -20.72
CA SER A 253 25.57 10.34 -21.08
C SER A 253 26.32 9.59 -19.97
N SER A 254 25.66 9.32 -18.84
CA SER A 254 26.26 8.58 -17.72
C SER A 254 26.31 7.08 -18.01
N PRO A 255 27.27 6.33 -17.43
CA PRO A 255 27.24 4.88 -17.43
C PRO A 255 25.91 4.34 -16.90
N ALA A 256 25.50 3.17 -17.44
CA ALA A 256 24.40 2.37 -16.91
C ALA A 256 24.48 2.24 -15.38
N ALA A 257 25.66 1.80 -14.91
CA ALA A 257 25.96 1.41 -13.54
C ALA A 257 26.27 2.56 -12.57
N THR A 258 25.89 3.81 -12.86
CA THR A 258 26.03 4.91 -11.87
C THR A 258 24.72 5.17 -11.12
N ARG A 259 24.79 5.27 -9.78
CA ARG A 259 23.72 5.67 -8.84
C ARG A 259 23.69 7.19 -8.63
N LEU A 260 22.60 7.75 -8.09
CA LEU A 260 22.62 9.13 -7.56
C LEU A 260 23.33 9.21 -6.22
N ILE A 261 22.86 8.44 -5.23
CA ILE A 261 23.35 8.48 -3.84
C ILE A 261 23.64 7.06 -3.37
N ASP A 262 24.77 6.89 -2.69
CA ASP A 262 25.14 5.68 -1.98
C ASP A 262 25.53 6.06 -0.54
N ALA A 263 24.85 5.50 0.46
CA ALA A 263 25.07 5.82 1.86
C ALA A 263 25.41 4.58 2.70
N SER A 264 26.49 4.67 3.49
CA SER A 264 26.84 3.68 4.52
C SER A 264 26.46 4.18 5.91
N ALA A 265 25.63 3.40 6.64
CA ALA A 265 25.31 3.62 8.05
C ALA A 265 24.99 5.09 8.43
N THR A 266 24.27 5.79 7.55
CA THR A 266 23.94 7.22 7.68
C THR A 266 22.47 7.42 7.35
N ASP A 267 21.73 8.12 8.22
CA ASP A 267 20.31 8.40 8.00
C ASP A 267 20.11 9.38 6.84
N LEU A 268 19.29 9.02 5.86
CA LEU A 268 18.96 9.86 4.71
C LEU A 268 17.53 10.42 4.83
N SER A 269 17.38 11.71 4.53
CA SER A 269 16.05 12.33 4.41
C SER A 269 15.83 13.09 3.10
N PHE A 270 14.64 12.96 2.53
CA PHE A 270 14.20 13.65 1.32
C PHE A 270 12.85 14.35 1.55
N SER A 271 12.74 15.63 1.20
CA SER A 271 11.50 16.40 1.35
C SER A 271 11.23 17.26 0.12
N LEU A 272 10.08 17.07 -0.54
CA LEU A 272 9.71 17.80 -1.78
C LEU A 272 10.71 17.60 -2.93
N CYS A 273 11.37 16.44 -3.00
CA CYS A 273 12.45 16.17 -3.94
C CYS A 273 11.99 15.43 -5.21
N THR A 274 12.83 15.38 -6.23
CA THR A 274 12.65 14.56 -7.43
C THR A 274 13.97 13.94 -7.84
N LEU A 275 14.11 12.63 -7.67
CA LEU A 275 15.28 11.86 -8.07
C LEU A 275 14.97 11.15 -9.38
N ARG A 276 15.79 11.36 -10.43
CA ARG A 276 15.57 10.69 -11.71
C ARG A 276 16.81 10.40 -12.53
N ARG A 277 16.69 9.39 -13.39
CA ARG A 277 17.56 9.21 -14.57
C ARG A 277 16.94 9.92 -15.77
N VAL A 278 17.78 10.49 -16.64
CA VAL A 278 17.35 11.09 -17.90
C VAL A 278 17.85 10.21 -19.04
N GLY A 279 16.96 9.82 -19.95
CA GLY A 279 17.29 8.96 -21.11
C GLY A 279 16.91 7.49 -20.93
N ALA A 280 17.01 6.72 -22.01
CA ALA A 280 16.67 5.29 -22.00
C ALA A 280 17.75 4.48 -21.24
N PRO A 281 17.37 3.58 -20.32
CA PRO A 281 18.32 2.79 -19.56
C PRO A 281 18.94 1.67 -20.41
N ALA A 282 20.17 1.29 -20.07
CA ALA A 282 20.86 0.12 -20.61
C ALA A 282 21.34 -0.76 -19.44
N SER A 283 21.22 -2.09 -19.59
CA SER A 283 21.77 -3.16 -18.73
C SER A 283 21.65 -3.04 -17.20
N THR A 284 21.00 -4.02 -16.59
CA THR A 284 20.75 -4.15 -15.13
C THR A 284 21.95 -4.63 -14.30
N SER A 285 22.91 -5.32 -14.91
CA SER A 285 23.65 -6.42 -14.26
C SER A 285 24.82 -6.08 -13.32
N SER A 286 24.87 -4.92 -12.64
CA SER A 286 26.02 -4.62 -11.76
C SER A 286 25.84 -3.68 -10.56
N ILE A 287 24.67 -3.06 -10.35
CA ILE A 287 24.44 -2.19 -9.17
C ILE A 287 23.12 -2.47 -8.47
N ASP A 288 23.11 -2.40 -7.15
CA ASP A 288 21.90 -2.34 -6.35
C ASP A 288 21.60 -0.87 -6.00
N GLY A 289 20.34 -0.44 -6.08
CA GLY A 289 19.90 0.93 -5.77
C GLY A 289 20.07 1.89 -6.95
N GLY A 290 19.23 1.76 -7.97
CA GLY A 290 19.40 2.42 -9.28
C GLY A 290 19.26 3.95 -9.28
N LEU A 291 18.70 4.52 -8.21
CA LEU A 291 18.88 5.92 -7.81
C LEU A 291 19.59 6.01 -6.45
N VAL A 292 19.07 5.34 -5.42
CA VAL A 292 19.61 5.38 -4.05
C VAL A 292 19.94 3.99 -3.53
N ARG A 293 21.14 3.83 -2.96
CA ARG A 293 21.51 2.70 -2.10
C ARG A 293 21.74 3.20 -0.67
N ILE A 294 21.20 2.49 0.32
CA ILE A 294 21.45 2.70 1.75
C ILE A 294 21.86 1.38 2.40
N ALA A 295 22.60 1.43 3.50
CA ALA A 295 22.95 0.24 4.29
C ALA A 295 22.92 0.52 5.80
N SER A 296 22.28 -0.37 6.56
CA SER A 296 22.12 -0.34 8.02
C SER A 296 21.80 1.05 8.60
N ALA A 297 20.79 1.73 8.03
CA ALA A 297 20.37 3.09 8.41
C ALA A 297 18.95 3.42 7.91
N ASN A 298 18.37 4.52 8.41
CA ASN A 298 17.02 4.94 8.08
C ASN A 298 16.96 5.77 6.78
N LEU A 299 15.90 5.58 6.00
CA LEU A 299 15.57 6.41 4.84
C LEU A 299 14.17 6.97 5.03
N THR A 300 14.04 8.30 5.17
CA THR A 300 12.73 8.98 5.24
C THR A 300 12.52 9.86 4.03
N ALA A 301 11.42 9.67 3.30
CA ALA A 301 11.07 10.50 2.16
C ALA A 301 9.61 10.97 2.24
N THR A 302 9.43 12.29 2.09
CA THR A 302 8.14 12.96 2.12
C THR A 302 7.94 13.76 0.84
N SER A 303 6.77 13.63 0.22
CA SER A 303 6.40 14.40 -0.99
C SER A 303 7.43 14.31 -2.12
N THR A 304 8.06 13.13 -2.30
CA THR A 304 9.24 12.94 -3.16
C THR A 304 8.94 12.00 -4.32
N SER A 305 9.39 12.38 -5.52
CA SER A 305 9.25 11.56 -6.73
C SER A 305 10.54 10.83 -7.09
N TRP A 306 10.40 9.58 -7.55
CA TRP A 306 11.46 8.65 -7.90
C TRP A 306 11.20 8.13 -9.31
N ASN A 307 12.10 8.35 -10.28
CA ASN A 307 11.77 8.13 -11.70
C ASN A 307 12.92 7.56 -12.55
N ALA A 308 12.60 6.64 -13.46
CA ALA A 308 13.49 6.06 -14.48
C ALA A 308 14.75 5.34 -13.93
N GLY A 309 14.71 4.90 -12.67
CA GLY A 309 15.80 4.12 -12.08
C GLY A 309 15.92 2.72 -12.71
N VAL A 310 17.16 2.26 -12.85
CA VAL A 310 17.48 0.89 -13.30
C VAL A 310 18.64 0.33 -12.50
N ALA A 311 18.51 -0.93 -12.11
CA ALA A 311 19.43 -1.63 -11.22
C ALA A 311 19.42 -3.15 -11.49
N ARG A 312 20.25 -3.87 -10.76
CA ARG A 312 20.13 -5.31 -10.50
C ARG A 312 19.05 -5.52 -9.44
N ARG A 313 19.27 -5.02 -8.23
CA ARG A 313 18.28 -5.02 -7.15
C ARG A 313 17.84 -3.60 -6.78
N GLY A 314 16.54 -3.34 -6.65
CA GLY A 314 16.04 -2.03 -6.24
C GLY A 314 16.20 -0.98 -7.32
N GLY A 315 15.33 -1.00 -8.33
CA GLY A 315 15.44 -0.12 -9.50
C GLY A 315 15.49 1.37 -9.15
N LEU A 316 14.76 1.79 -8.10
CA LEU A 316 14.80 3.14 -7.55
C LEU A 316 15.59 3.16 -6.24
N VAL A 317 15.26 2.28 -5.28
CA VAL A 317 15.86 2.23 -3.94
C VAL A 317 16.29 0.81 -3.59
N ALA A 318 17.49 0.63 -3.05
CA ALA A 318 17.91 -0.61 -2.39
C ALA A 318 18.42 -0.34 -0.98
N SER A 319 17.96 -1.13 -0.01
CA SER A 319 18.50 -1.21 1.35
C SER A 319 19.15 -2.57 1.61
N SER A 320 20.20 -2.60 2.43
CA SER A 320 20.88 -3.81 2.90
C SER A 320 21.22 -3.68 4.39
N GLY A 321 20.82 -4.64 5.21
CA GLY A 321 20.85 -4.53 6.67
C GLY A 321 19.60 -3.84 7.25
N GLY A 322 19.61 -3.57 8.55
CA GLY A 322 18.47 -3.06 9.31
C GLY A 322 18.19 -1.57 9.16
N GLY A 323 17.12 -1.11 9.81
CA GLY A 323 16.65 0.28 9.78
C GLY A 323 15.26 0.44 9.16
N ARG A 324 14.71 1.66 9.27
CA ARG A 324 13.37 1.99 8.75
C ARG A 324 13.45 2.68 7.39
N LEU A 325 12.74 2.14 6.40
CA LEU A 325 12.39 2.84 5.18
C LEU A 325 10.98 3.43 5.34
N SER A 326 10.84 4.74 5.20
CA SER A 326 9.60 5.49 5.43
C SER A 326 9.29 6.39 4.24
N PHE A 327 8.18 6.12 3.54
CA PHE A 327 7.77 6.83 2.34
C PHE A 327 6.37 7.40 2.53
N THR A 328 6.22 8.73 2.50
CA THR A 328 4.94 9.43 2.68
C THR A 328 4.68 10.37 1.51
N ASN A 329 3.49 10.32 0.90
CA ASN A 329 3.14 11.16 -0.27
C ASN A 329 4.16 11.03 -1.42
N CYS A 330 4.73 9.84 -1.64
CA CYS A 330 5.81 9.60 -2.60
C CYS A 330 5.29 8.99 -3.90
N ALA A 331 5.97 9.29 -5.01
CA ALA A 331 5.57 8.83 -6.34
C ALA A 331 6.73 8.10 -7.04
N PHE A 332 6.63 6.77 -7.12
CA PHE A 332 7.58 5.86 -7.76
C PHE A 332 7.10 5.54 -9.18
N ILE A 333 7.79 6.07 -10.19
CA ILE A 333 7.30 6.14 -11.57
C ILE A 333 8.32 5.53 -12.52
N THR A 334 7.98 4.42 -13.19
CA THR A 334 8.78 3.76 -14.23
C THR A 334 10.19 3.38 -13.79
N ALA A 335 10.42 2.11 -13.46
CA ALA A 335 11.73 1.57 -13.14
C ALA A 335 11.87 0.13 -13.63
N ASN A 336 13.11 -0.34 -13.84
CA ASN A 336 13.38 -1.71 -14.27
C ASN A 336 14.52 -2.32 -13.42
N ALA A 337 14.29 -3.47 -12.81
CA ALA A 337 15.32 -4.21 -12.08
C ALA A 337 15.38 -5.69 -12.50
N GLU A 338 16.42 -6.42 -12.09
CA GLU A 338 16.37 -7.89 -12.05
C GLU A 338 15.49 -8.38 -10.89
N THR A 339 15.51 -7.66 -9.74
CA THR A 339 14.69 -7.92 -8.54
C THR A 339 14.30 -6.62 -7.84
N GLY A 340 13.07 -6.49 -7.34
CA GLY A 340 12.60 -5.27 -6.67
C GLY A 340 12.60 -4.05 -7.61
N GLY A 341 11.64 -3.99 -8.54
CA GLY A 341 11.60 -2.99 -9.61
C GLY A 341 11.58 -1.54 -9.12
N GLY A 342 10.89 -1.25 -8.02
CA GLY A 342 10.96 0.04 -7.32
C GLY A 342 11.90 -0.01 -6.12
N VAL A 343 11.43 -0.62 -5.03
CA VAL A 343 12.14 -0.75 -3.75
C VAL A 343 12.58 -2.19 -3.54
N PHE A 344 13.81 -2.37 -3.08
CA PHE A 344 14.36 -3.67 -2.67
C PHE A 344 14.96 -3.55 -1.26
N ILE A 345 14.72 -4.56 -0.41
CA ILE A 345 15.20 -4.62 0.97
C ILE A 345 15.79 -6.02 1.22
N ASP A 346 16.98 -6.04 1.80
CA ASP A 346 17.79 -7.24 2.12
C ASP A 346 18.15 -7.18 3.61
N ALA A 347 17.22 -7.64 4.45
CA ALA A 347 17.32 -7.51 5.91
C ALA A 347 18.20 -8.62 6.50
N ASP A 348 19.52 -8.40 6.51
CA ASP A 348 20.46 -9.34 7.11
C ASP A 348 20.05 -9.68 8.56
N ALA A 349 19.85 -10.98 8.82
CA ALA A 349 19.52 -11.50 10.14
C ALA A 349 20.71 -11.41 11.13
N ALA A 350 21.91 -11.05 10.66
CA ALA A 350 23.05 -10.70 11.51
C ALA A 350 23.05 -9.24 12.01
N ASP A 351 22.21 -8.35 11.45
CA ASP A 351 22.10 -6.97 11.89
C ASP A 351 21.29 -6.87 13.21
N PRO A 352 21.74 -6.15 14.25
CA PRO A 352 20.96 -5.99 15.48
C PRO A 352 19.71 -5.11 15.33
N VAL A 353 19.55 -4.35 14.24
CA VAL A 353 18.43 -3.42 14.05
C VAL A 353 17.29 -4.08 13.26
N PRO A 354 16.01 -3.98 13.70
CA PRO A 354 14.86 -4.45 12.94
C PRO A 354 14.77 -3.78 11.56
N SER A 355 14.14 -4.44 10.60
CA SER A 355 13.82 -3.83 9.30
C SER A 355 12.34 -3.46 9.26
N GLU A 356 12.05 -2.17 9.10
CA GLU A 356 10.69 -1.63 9.02
C GLU A 356 10.45 -1.02 7.63
N LEU A 357 9.37 -1.43 6.95
CA LEU A 357 8.88 -0.75 5.75
C LEU A 357 7.56 -0.03 6.06
N PHE A 358 7.56 1.29 5.91
CA PHE A 358 6.38 2.14 6.07
C PHE A 358 6.11 2.91 4.78
N ILE A 359 4.92 2.73 4.20
CA ILE A 359 4.45 3.39 2.99
C ILE A 359 3.06 4.01 3.26
N ALA A 360 2.93 5.31 3.09
CA ALA A 360 1.66 6.04 3.27
C ALA A 360 1.39 7.02 2.12
N ALA A 361 0.12 7.16 1.71
CA ALA A 361 -0.33 8.15 0.73
C ALA A 361 0.45 8.13 -0.61
N SER A 362 0.98 6.98 -1.04
CA SER A 362 2.04 6.88 -2.07
C SER A 362 1.61 6.07 -3.29
N SER A 363 2.16 6.41 -4.46
CA SER A 363 1.83 5.75 -5.74
C SER A 363 3.04 5.05 -6.36
N PHE A 364 2.84 3.82 -6.81
CA PHE A 364 3.80 2.98 -7.52
C PHE A 364 3.24 2.69 -8.91
N THR A 365 3.92 3.12 -9.98
CA THR A 365 3.34 3.10 -11.33
C THR A 365 4.33 2.67 -12.40
N SER A 366 3.93 1.73 -13.26
CA SER A 366 4.76 1.21 -14.39
C SER A 366 6.11 0.62 -13.95
N LEU A 367 6.18 0.06 -12.74
CA LEU A 367 7.41 -0.53 -12.19
C LEU A 367 7.57 -1.98 -12.66
N ARG A 368 8.81 -2.36 -12.98
CA ARG A 368 9.11 -3.62 -13.67
C ARG A 368 10.29 -4.34 -13.01
N ALA A 369 10.14 -5.65 -12.79
CA ALA A 369 11.24 -6.54 -12.46
C ALA A 369 11.31 -7.67 -13.51
N THR A 370 12.49 -8.27 -13.73
CA THR A 370 12.52 -9.56 -14.42
C THR A 370 11.90 -10.62 -13.52
N SER A 371 12.37 -10.74 -12.28
CA SER A 371 11.91 -11.70 -11.27
C SER A 371 11.65 -11.02 -9.92
N GLY A 372 10.70 -11.49 -9.12
CA GLY A 372 10.60 -11.13 -7.69
C GLY A 372 10.38 -9.64 -7.38
N GLY A 373 9.11 -9.23 -7.27
CA GLY A 373 8.70 -7.89 -6.82
C GLY A 373 8.87 -6.79 -7.88
N GLY A 374 7.86 -6.59 -8.72
CA GLY A 374 7.81 -5.54 -9.74
C GLY A 374 7.81 -4.12 -9.16
N ALA A 375 7.26 -3.91 -7.96
CA ALA A 375 7.26 -2.63 -7.24
C ALA A 375 8.08 -2.69 -5.94
N VAL A 376 7.84 -3.69 -5.10
CA VAL A 376 8.52 -3.88 -3.80
C VAL A 376 8.97 -5.33 -3.68
N PHE A 377 10.20 -5.54 -3.22
CA PHE A 377 10.70 -6.83 -2.75
C PHE A 377 11.34 -6.65 -1.37
N PHE A 378 10.91 -7.42 -0.39
CA PHE A 378 11.45 -7.42 0.97
C PHE A 378 11.87 -8.83 1.36
N ASP A 379 13.17 -9.07 1.39
CA ASP A 379 13.71 -10.24 2.07
C ASP A 379 13.85 -9.91 3.56
N THR A 380 13.15 -10.65 4.42
CA THR A 380 13.29 -10.55 5.87
C THR A 380 14.27 -11.58 6.45
N ALA A 381 14.81 -12.50 5.65
CA ALA A 381 15.81 -13.50 6.06
C ALA A 381 15.49 -14.24 7.39
N ARG A 382 14.22 -14.55 7.64
CA ARG A 382 13.67 -15.18 8.87
C ARG A 382 13.73 -14.31 10.14
N ARG A 383 13.74 -12.99 9.98
CA ARG A 383 13.61 -12.03 11.10
C ARG A 383 12.18 -11.96 11.62
N THR A 384 12.00 -12.32 12.89
CA THR A 384 10.69 -12.28 13.57
C THR A 384 10.30 -10.89 14.08
N ASP A 385 11.14 -9.88 13.86
CA ASP A 385 10.98 -8.49 14.31
C ASP A 385 10.78 -7.50 13.14
N ALA A 386 10.77 -7.99 11.90
CA ALA A 386 10.48 -7.18 10.71
C ALA A 386 8.98 -6.86 10.59
N SER A 387 8.66 -5.69 10.03
CA SER A 387 7.27 -5.25 9.84
C SER A 387 7.05 -4.45 8.56
N VAL A 388 5.82 -4.51 8.04
CA VAL A 388 5.36 -3.83 6.82
C VAL A 388 4.03 -3.14 7.08
N GLU A 389 3.98 -1.83 6.91
CA GLU A 389 2.74 -1.04 6.92
C GLU A 389 2.62 -0.30 5.58
N ILE A 390 1.59 -0.63 4.79
CA ILE A 390 1.31 -0.01 3.50
C ILE A 390 -0.13 0.51 3.53
N ARG A 391 -0.31 1.83 3.45
CA ARG A 391 -1.64 2.44 3.56
C ARG A 391 -1.90 3.63 2.65
N GLU A 392 -3.18 3.90 2.36
CA GLU A 392 -3.62 5.04 1.54
C GLU A 392 -2.90 5.09 0.16
N SER A 393 -2.53 3.94 -0.40
CA SER A 393 -1.49 3.84 -1.45
C SER A 393 -1.93 3.00 -2.66
N ALA A 394 -1.33 3.23 -3.83
CA ALA A 394 -1.74 2.59 -5.08
C ALA A 394 -0.56 1.93 -5.83
N PHE A 395 -0.77 0.73 -6.35
CA PHE A 395 0.15 -0.02 -7.20
C PHE A 395 -0.48 -0.30 -8.56
N SER A 396 -0.13 0.52 -9.56
CA SER A 396 -0.79 0.52 -10.86
C SER A 396 0.16 0.11 -11.99
N ASN A 397 -0.21 -0.93 -12.75
CA ASN A 397 0.60 -1.46 -13.86
C ASN A 397 2.03 -1.84 -13.40
N CYS A 398 2.14 -2.55 -12.26
CA CYS A 398 3.41 -3.09 -11.78
C CYS A 398 3.54 -4.55 -12.26
N HIS A 399 4.68 -4.88 -12.87
CA HIS A 399 4.83 -6.13 -13.63
C HIS A 399 6.11 -6.90 -13.31
N GLU A 400 5.98 -8.21 -13.15
CA GLU A 400 7.08 -9.16 -13.36
C GLU A 400 7.08 -9.62 -14.84
N ILE A 401 8.26 -9.80 -15.45
CA ILE A 401 8.39 -10.00 -16.90
C ILE A 401 8.97 -11.37 -17.30
N ALA A 402 9.72 -12.06 -16.43
CA ALA A 402 10.32 -13.35 -16.79
C ALA A 402 10.62 -14.24 -15.57
N GLY A 403 10.18 -15.51 -15.63
CA GLY A 403 10.60 -16.59 -14.71
C GLY A 403 12.11 -16.83 -14.77
N GLY A 404 12.85 -16.03 -14.00
CA GLY A 404 14.17 -15.55 -14.41
C GLY A 404 15.27 -15.61 -13.36
N ALA A 405 15.04 -16.30 -12.25
CA ALA A 405 16.09 -16.73 -11.33
C ALA A 405 16.26 -18.25 -11.43
N ALA A 406 17.50 -18.74 -11.50
CA ALA A 406 17.74 -20.18 -11.40
C ALA A 406 17.33 -20.65 -10.00
N PRO A 407 16.58 -21.77 -9.87
CA PRO A 407 16.01 -22.18 -8.59
C PRO A 407 17.09 -22.43 -7.54
N LEU A 408 16.80 -22.06 -6.30
CA LEU A 408 17.52 -22.59 -5.13
C LEU A 408 17.44 -24.13 -5.19
N PRO A 409 18.56 -24.88 -5.05
CA PRO A 409 18.57 -26.31 -5.31
C PRO A 409 17.56 -27.11 -4.48
N GLY A 410 16.44 -27.50 -5.11
CA GLY A 410 15.33 -28.22 -4.47
C GLY A 410 13.97 -27.52 -4.56
N VAL A 411 13.91 -26.25 -4.96
CA VAL A 411 12.66 -25.50 -5.21
C VAL A 411 12.36 -25.51 -6.71
N THR A 412 11.08 -25.54 -7.10
CA THR A 412 10.68 -25.27 -8.50
C THR A 412 10.75 -23.76 -8.82
N PRO A 413 10.81 -23.33 -10.09
CA PRO A 413 10.52 -21.94 -10.43
C PRO A 413 9.09 -21.62 -9.97
N GLN A 414 8.94 -20.58 -9.14
CA GLN A 414 7.66 -20.16 -8.59
C GLN A 414 7.63 -18.67 -8.22
N GLY A 415 7.17 -17.84 -9.15
CA GLY A 415 6.42 -16.62 -8.88
C GLY A 415 7.20 -15.37 -8.45
N GLY A 416 6.85 -14.24 -9.07
CA GLY A 416 6.96 -12.92 -8.46
C GLY A 416 5.60 -12.26 -8.33
N ALA A 417 5.62 -10.97 -7.99
CA ALA A 417 4.46 -10.17 -7.59
C ALA A 417 4.69 -8.68 -7.86
N ALA A 418 3.71 -7.82 -7.63
CA ALA A 418 3.98 -6.38 -7.50
C ALA A 418 4.66 -6.08 -6.14
N VAL A 419 4.14 -6.65 -5.04
CA VAL A 419 4.77 -6.63 -3.71
C VAL A 419 5.11 -8.07 -3.31
N TYR A 420 6.39 -8.36 -3.07
CA TYR A 420 6.87 -9.69 -2.69
C TYR A 420 7.55 -9.63 -1.31
N LEU A 421 7.14 -10.49 -0.37
CA LEU A 421 7.63 -10.55 1.02
C LEU A 421 8.09 -11.97 1.38
N THR A 422 9.27 -12.14 2.00
CA THR A 422 9.72 -13.42 2.55
C THR A 422 9.46 -13.55 4.06
N ASP A 423 9.29 -14.79 4.54
CA ASP A 423 9.35 -15.20 5.96
C ASP A 423 8.38 -14.46 6.93
N PHE A 424 7.29 -13.90 6.40
CA PHE A 424 6.13 -13.39 7.16
C PHE A 424 6.47 -12.32 8.23
N PRO A 425 6.94 -11.12 7.85
CA PRO A 425 6.85 -9.95 8.72
C PRO A 425 5.38 -9.68 9.09
N ASN A 426 5.14 -9.10 10.27
CA ASN A 426 3.79 -8.60 10.59
C ASN A 426 3.44 -7.49 9.57
N THR A 427 2.35 -7.70 8.82
CA THR A 427 2.09 -6.96 7.59
C THR A 427 0.64 -6.48 7.54
N THR A 428 0.47 -5.18 7.30
CA THR A 428 -0.84 -4.55 7.15
C THR A 428 -0.93 -3.76 5.84
N PHE A 429 -1.95 -4.07 5.04
CA PHE A 429 -2.43 -3.27 3.92
C PHE A 429 -3.76 -2.59 4.32
N PHE A 430 -3.87 -1.28 4.17
CA PHE A 430 -5.02 -0.49 4.65
C PHE A 430 -5.37 0.65 3.67
N ASP A 431 -6.55 0.65 3.06
CA ASP A 431 -6.89 1.56 1.93
C ASP A 431 -5.85 1.49 0.79
N VAL A 432 -5.77 0.33 0.10
CA VAL A 432 -4.75 0.09 -0.94
C VAL A 432 -5.36 -0.34 -2.28
N ASP A 433 -4.99 0.34 -3.36
CA ASP A 433 -5.33 -0.04 -4.75
C ASP A 433 -4.23 -0.92 -5.37
N LEU A 434 -4.64 -2.03 -6.00
CA LEU A 434 -3.84 -2.95 -6.78
C LEU A 434 -4.46 -3.05 -8.19
N SER A 435 -3.99 -2.25 -9.15
CA SER A 435 -4.66 -2.06 -10.44
C SER A 435 -3.80 -2.46 -11.64
N GLY A 436 -4.26 -3.40 -12.46
CA GLY A 436 -3.62 -3.80 -13.72
C GLY A 436 -2.21 -4.40 -13.57
N CYS A 437 -1.86 -4.95 -12.41
CA CYS A 437 -0.60 -5.63 -12.19
C CYS A 437 -0.59 -7.02 -12.88
N SER A 438 0.60 -7.56 -13.18
CA SER A 438 0.72 -8.86 -13.84
C SER A 438 2.02 -9.57 -13.52
N THR A 439 1.98 -10.90 -13.46
CA THR A 439 3.14 -11.74 -13.13
C THR A 439 3.44 -12.73 -14.24
N ALA A 440 4.72 -13.08 -14.41
CA ALA A 440 5.14 -13.94 -15.52
C ALA A 440 4.72 -15.40 -15.28
N GLU A 441 4.85 -15.84 -14.03
CA GLU A 441 4.46 -17.16 -13.54
C GLU A 441 3.10 -17.13 -12.82
N GLY A 442 2.26 -16.12 -13.07
CA GLY A 442 0.86 -16.08 -12.63
C GLY A 442 0.60 -16.01 -11.12
N SER A 443 1.66 -15.91 -10.32
CA SER A 443 1.62 -15.64 -8.88
C SER A 443 1.02 -14.27 -8.53
N GLY A 444 0.82 -14.01 -7.25
CA GLY A 444 -0.05 -12.94 -6.82
C GLY A 444 0.42 -11.48 -7.02
N ALA A 445 -0.47 -10.51 -6.93
CA ALA A 445 -0.11 -9.08 -6.97
C ALA A 445 0.58 -8.65 -5.66
N VAL A 446 0.08 -9.12 -4.52
CA VAL A 446 0.84 -9.30 -3.28
C VAL A 446 1.15 -10.79 -3.12
N LEU A 447 2.41 -11.12 -2.84
CA LEU A 447 2.86 -12.48 -2.58
C LEU A 447 3.66 -12.57 -1.28
N VAL A 448 3.26 -13.46 -0.38
CA VAL A 448 4.02 -13.77 0.84
C VAL A 448 4.34 -15.26 0.94
N ARG A 449 5.61 -15.58 1.19
CA ARG A 449 6.15 -16.95 1.17
C ARG A 449 7.26 -17.15 2.19
N SER A 450 7.29 -18.29 2.85
CA SER A 450 8.34 -18.68 3.79
C SER A 450 9.50 -19.40 3.11
N THR A 451 10.71 -19.13 3.59
CA THR A 451 11.94 -19.85 3.25
C THR A 451 12.23 -21.00 4.22
N ALA A 452 11.34 -21.27 5.17
CA ALA A 452 11.47 -22.30 6.21
C ALA A 452 10.15 -23.02 6.54
N ALA A 453 10.24 -24.29 6.94
CA ALA A 453 9.06 -25.12 7.24
C ALA A 453 8.30 -24.73 8.53
N ALA A 454 8.82 -23.79 9.33
CA ALA A 454 8.16 -23.24 10.51
C ALA A 454 8.75 -21.85 10.83
N GLY A 455 8.06 -20.79 10.40
CA GLY A 455 8.29 -19.43 10.89
C GLY A 455 7.63 -19.20 12.26
N PRO A 456 7.76 -17.99 12.86
CA PRO A 456 6.88 -17.58 13.95
C PRO A 456 5.42 -17.47 13.46
N PRO A 457 4.43 -17.46 14.37
CA PRO A 457 3.08 -17.00 14.04
C PRO A 457 3.10 -15.50 13.72
N SER A 458 2.67 -15.10 12.52
CA SER A 458 2.50 -13.70 12.12
C SER A 458 1.08 -13.42 11.66
N LEU A 459 0.61 -12.18 11.86
CA LEU A 459 -0.67 -11.71 11.33
C LEU A 459 -0.46 -10.93 10.02
N LEU A 460 -1.20 -11.31 8.98
CA LEU A 460 -1.27 -10.61 7.71
C LEU A 460 -2.69 -10.07 7.51
N ARG A 461 -2.83 -8.74 7.53
CA ARG A 461 -4.14 -8.05 7.46
C ARG A 461 -4.24 -7.21 6.18
N PHE A 462 -5.34 -7.39 5.46
CA PHE A 462 -5.73 -6.65 4.27
C PHE A 462 -7.10 -6.03 4.52
N GLU A 463 -7.17 -4.70 4.63
CA GLU A 463 -8.38 -3.96 5.04
C GLU A 463 -8.65 -2.81 4.04
N ARG A 464 -9.83 -2.78 3.42
CA ARG A 464 -10.10 -1.94 2.22
C ARG A 464 -8.99 -2.03 1.18
N VAL A 465 -8.66 -3.25 0.77
CA VAL A 465 -7.90 -3.48 -0.45
C VAL A 465 -8.86 -3.49 -1.63
N THR A 466 -8.59 -2.66 -2.64
CA THR A 466 -9.26 -2.68 -3.93
C THR A 466 -8.31 -3.30 -4.95
N ALA A 467 -8.71 -4.38 -5.61
CA ALA A 467 -7.89 -5.07 -6.60
C ALA A 467 -8.65 -5.22 -7.91
N THR A 468 -8.16 -4.58 -8.97
CA THR A 468 -8.89 -4.50 -10.24
C THR A 468 -8.03 -4.87 -11.46
N ASN A 469 -8.60 -5.67 -12.37
CA ASN A 469 -8.05 -5.96 -13.69
C ASN A 469 -6.62 -6.56 -13.67
N ASN A 470 -6.24 -7.27 -12.59
CA ASN A 470 -4.90 -7.86 -12.46
C ASN A 470 -4.80 -9.18 -13.25
N ALA A 471 -3.73 -9.37 -14.00
CA ALA A 471 -3.37 -10.65 -14.63
C ALA A 471 -2.43 -11.45 -13.70
N ALA A 472 -2.89 -11.60 -12.45
CA ALA A 472 -2.25 -12.17 -11.27
C ALA A 472 -3.32 -12.28 -10.17
N CYS A 473 -3.23 -13.27 -9.26
CA CYS A 473 -4.11 -13.35 -8.08
C CYS A 473 -3.81 -12.19 -7.11
N PRO A 474 -4.69 -11.21 -6.85
CA PRO A 474 -4.42 -10.06 -5.99
C PRO A 474 -3.68 -10.35 -4.67
N ILE A 475 -4.06 -11.42 -3.95
CA ILE A 475 -3.42 -11.83 -2.69
C ILE A 475 -3.10 -13.33 -2.74
N GLU A 476 -1.82 -13.71 -2.86
CA GLU A 476 -1.38 -15.11 -2.78
C GLU A 476 -0.47 -15.33 -1.56
N LEU A 477 -0.78 -16.37 -0.78
CA LEU A 477 0.09 -16.90 0.27
C LEU A 477 0.25 -18.41 0.06
N SER A 478 1.49 -18.86 -0.17
CA SER A 478 1.77 -20.22 -0.65
C SER A 478 2.86 -20.91 0.16
N GLU A 479 2.46 -21.62 1.23
CA GLU A 479 3.39 -22.22 2.18
C GLU A 479 3.74 -23.70 1.92
N PRO A 480 5.01 -24.12 2.11
CA PRO A 480 5.48 -25.48 1.81
C PRO A 480 5.02 -26.54 2.83
N SER A 481 4.55 -26.11 4.00
CA SER A 481 4.02 -26.94 5.09
C SER A 481 3.16 -26.08 6.02
N ALA A 482 2.24 -26.70 6.77
CA ALA A 482 1.38 -26.00 7.73
C ALA A 482 2.18 -25.13 8.70
N ASN A 483 1.87 -23.83 8.77
CA ASN A 483 2.49 -22.86 9.68
C ASN A 483 1.50 -22.40 10.76
N SER A 484 1.90 -21.42 11.59
CA SER A 484 1.06 -20.88 12.69
C SER A 484 0.57 -19.44 12.45
N SER A 485 0.66 -18.94 11.22
CA SER A 485 0.23 -17.60 10.82
C SER A 485 -1.27 -17.53 10.52
N SER A 486 -1.83 -16.33 10.57
CA SER A 486 -3.25 -16.06 10.30
C SER A 486 -3.40 -14.93 9.28
N ILE A 487 -4.45 -15.00 8.45
CA ILE A 487 -4.80 -13.98 7.47
C ILE A 487 -6.15 -13.35 7.82
N GLU A 488 -6.27 -12.04 7.66
CA GLU A 488 -7.52 -11.29 7.69
C GLU A 488 -7.67 -10.53 6.37
N VAL A 489 -8.77 -10.73 5.63
CA VAL A 489 -9.16 -9.95 4.46
C VAL A 489 -10.54 -9.35 4.74
N LEU A 490 -10.61 -8.02 4.84
CA LEU A 490 -11.73 -7.30 5.47
C LEU A 490 -12.16 -6.11 4.60
N ASP A 491 -13.47 -5.89 4.43
CA ASP A 491 -14.04 -4.70 3.75
C ASP A 491 -13.38 -4.45 2.37
N SER A 492 -13.06 -5.51 1.63
CA SER A 492 -12.16 -5.49 0.46
C SER A 492 -12.85 -5.93 -0.82
N GLU A 493 -12.43 -5.36 -1.95
CA GLU A 493 -13.09 -5.49 -3.26
C GLU A 493 -12.12 -6.03 -4.33
N PHE A 494 -12.54 -7.08 -5.02
CA PHE A 494 -11.76 -7.78 -6.04
C PHE A 494 -12.59 -7.88 -7.33
N ARG A 495 -12.24 -7.12 -8.37
CA ARG A 495 -12.94 -7.11 -9.68
C ARG A 495 -12.07 -7.48 -10.88
N ASP A 496 -12.62 -8.29 -11.77
CA ASP A 496 -12.07 -8.60 -13.10
C ASP A 496 -10.61 -9.14 -13.09
N ASN A 497 -10.20 -9.83 -12.02
CA ASN A 497 -8.83 -10.35 -11.86
C ASN A 497 -8.70 -11.78 -12.41
N VAL A 498 -7.53 -12.16 -12.92
CA VAL A 498 -7.27 -13.45 -13.58
C VAL A 498 -6.05 -14.15 -12.96
N GLY A 499 -6.30 -15.17 -12.14
CA GLY A 499 -5.31 -16.03 -11.50
C GLY A 499 -4.86 -17.18 -12.41
N ARG A 500 -3.65 -17.09 -12.97
CA ARG A 500 -3.18 -18.02 -14.03
C ARG A 500 -2.76 -19.43 -13.58
N PHE A 501 -2.60 -19.67 -12.29
CA PHE A 501 -2.28 -21.01 -11.74
C PHE A 501 -2.97 -21.30 -10.40
N ARG A 502 -3.88 -20.40 -10.00
CA ARG A 502 -4.39 -20.16 -8.63
C ARG A 502 -5.74 -19.46 -8.75
N ALA A 503 -6.38 -19.17 -7.62
CA ALA A 503 -7.62 -18.39 -7.57
C ALA A 503 -7.52 -17.00 -8.20
N GLY A 504 -8.67 -16.47 -8.63
CA GLY A 504 -8.75 -15.15 -9.28
C GLY A 504 -8.50 -13.96 -8.36
N ALA A 505 -8.88 -14.05 -7.08
CA ALA A 505 -8.81 -12.96 -6.10
C ALA A 505 -7.85 -13.23 -4.91
N VAL A 506 -8.06 -14.34 -4.19
CA VAL A 506 -7.30 -14.67 -2.97
C VAL A 506 -6.94 -16.17 -2.93
N THR A 507 -5.66 -16.47 -2.78
CA THR A 507 -5.15 -17.83 -2.53
C THR A 507 -4.50 -17.91 -1.15
N ASN A 508 -4.98 -18.85 -0.34
CA ASN A 508 -4.37 -19.25 0.91
C ASN A 508 -3.98 -20.73 0.88
N VAL A 509 -2.70 -21.03 1.10
CA VAL A 509 -2.21 -22.40 1.25
C VAL A 509 -1.41 -22.52 2.55
N ASN A 510 -1.79 -23.48 3.39
CA ASN A 510 -1.04 -23.96 4.56
C ASN A 510 -0.80 -22.95 5.71
N THR A 511 -1.65 -21.94 5.91
CA THR A 511 -1.66 -21.17 7.18
C THR A 511 -2.46 -21.90 8.27
N ALA A 512 -2.46 -21.37 9.50
CA ALA A 512 -3.33 -21.87 10.57
C ALA A 512 -4.77 -21.37 10.43
N SER A 513 -4.97 -20.14 9.92
CA SER A 513 -6.32 -19.65 9.61
C SER A 513 -6.37 -18.59 8.51
N ILE A 514 -7.59 -18.37 8.00
CA ILE A 514 -7.97 -17.21 7.18
C ILE A 514 -9.40 -16.75 7.55
N LEU A 515 -9.57 -15.45 7.74
CA LEU A 515 -10.86 -14.76 7.81
C LEU A 515 -11.04 -13.92 6.54
N ILE A 516 -12.20 -14.05 5.89
CA ILE A 516 -12.68 -13.20 4.81
C ILE A 516 -14.02 -12.63 5.27
N GLU A 517 -14.12 -11.31 5.44
CA GLU A 517 -15.28 -10.65 6.07
C GLU A 517 -15.64 -9.35 5.34
N ASP A 518 -16.94 -9.10 5.14
CA ASP A 518 -17.48 -7.92 4.43
C ASP A 518 -16.86 -7.69 3.03
N CYS A 519 -16.43 -8.75 2.33
CA CYS A 519 -15.70 -8.66 1.05
C CYS A 519 -16.58 -8.84 -0.19
N ALA A 520 -16.13 -8.28 -1.32
CA ALA A 520 -16.79 -8.41 -2.61
C ALA A 520 -15.86 -8.97 -3.70
N PHE A 521 -16.27 -10.05 -4.34
CA PHE A 521 -15.56 -10.77 -5.39
C PHE A 521 -16.42 -10.82 -6.65
N GLU A 522 -16.09 -10.03 -7.67
CA GLU A 522 -16.89 -9.87 -8.89
C GLU A 522 -16.07 -10.16 -10.17
N ASN A 523 -16.58 -11.02 -11.06
CA ASN A 523 -15.96 -11.36 -12.36
C ASN A 523 -14.50 -11.87 -12.29
N ASN A 524 -14.06 -12.45 -11.17
CA ASN A 524 -12.70 -13.00 -11.07
C ASN A 524 -12.62 -14.39 -11.71
N GLU A 525 -11.45 -14.71 -12.27
CA GLU A 525 -11.20 -15.93 -13.03
C GLU A 525 -10.02 -16.70 -12.44
N GLY A 526 -10.27 -17.89 -11.90
CA GLY A 526 -9.24 -18.85 -11.51
C GLY A 526 -8.93 -19.80 -12.67
N GLN A 527 -7.66 -19.99 -13.02
CA GLN A 527 -7.31 -20.88 -14.13
C GLN A 527 -7.23 -22.36 -13.72
N ASN A 528 -6.93 -22.64 -12.43
CA ASN A 528 -6.74 -24.02 -11.93
C ASN A 528 -7.57 -24.34 -10.66
N PHE A 529 -7.92 -23.34 -9.85
CA PHE A 529 -8.55 -23.51 -8.54
C PHE A 529 -9.41 -22.28 -8.25
N GLY A 530 -10.55 -22.43 -7.57
CA GLY A 530 -11.28 -21.37 -6.87
C GLY A 530 -11.46 -20.05 -7.64
N GLY A 531 -12.55 -19.89 -8.40
CA GLY A 531 -12.69 -18.77 -9.36
C GLY A 531 -12.43 -17.37 -8.79
N ALA A 532 -12.87 -17.09 -7.56
CA ALA A 532 -12.34 -15.98 -6.75
C ALA A 532 -11.39 -16.42 -5.63
N VAL A 533 -11.74 -17.47 -4.86
CA VAL A 533 -11.01 -17.81 -3.62
C VAL A 533 -10.61 -19.28 -3.56
N GLU A 534 -9.35 -19.53 -3.19
CA GLU A 534 -8.77 -20.85 -2.92
C GLU A 534 -8.25 -20.87 -1.48
N VAL A 535 -8.73 -21.81 -0.66
CA VAL A 535 -8.18 -22.10 0.67
C VAL A 535 -7.77 -23.57 0.72
N SER A 536 -6.52 -23.86 1.07
CA SER A 536 -5.97 -25.22 1.05
C SER A 536 -5.09 -25.51 2.27
N PHE A 537 -5.52 -26.39 3.16
CA PHE A 537 -4.81 -26.77 4.39
C PHE A 537 -4.32 -28.23 4.35
N ALA A 538 -3.07 -28.47 4.76
CA ALA A 538 -2.50 -29.82 4.85
C ALA A 538 -3.03 -30.68 6.03
N SER A 539 -3.67 -30.08 7.04
CA SER A 539 -4.32 -30.84 8.13
C SER A 539 -5.37 -30.04 8.90
N SER A 540 -4.96 -29.06 9.72
CA SER A 540 -5.77 -28.53 10.83
C SER A 540 -5.86 -27.00 10.79
N GLY A 541 -6.08 -26.44 9.59
CA GLY A 541 -6.41 -25.03 9.42
C GLY A 541 -7.90 -24.78 9.59
N VAL A 542 -8.26 -23.52 9.85
CA VAL A 542 -9.66 -23.06 9.97
C VAL A 542 -9.90 -21.88 9.04
N SER A 543 -11.01 -21.89 8.30
CA SER A 543 -11.41 -20.74 7.48
C SER A 543 -12.79 -20.22 7.85
N THR A 544 -12.95 -18.90 7.84
CA THR A 544 -14.24 -18.23 7.99
C THR A 544 -14.48 -17.28 6.83
N LEU A 545 -15.56 -17.48 6.09
CA LEU A 545 -16.09 -16.54 5.10
C LEU A 545 -17.38 -15.96 5.70
N ARG A 546 -17.45 -14.65 5.96
CA ARG A 546 -18.64 -13.96 6.53
C ARG A 546 -19.07 -12.76 5.71
N SER A 547 -20.38 -12.49 5.62
CA SER A 547 -20.97 -11.26 5.03
C SER A 547 -20.50 -10.94 3.60
N SER A 548 -19.98 -11.94 2.88
CA SER A 548 -19.19 -11.71 1.66
C SER A 548 -19.96 -12.11 0.40
N THR A 549 -19.66 -11.43 -0.71
CA THR A 549 -20.36 -11.59 -1.98
C THR A 549 -19.43 -12.13 -3.05
N PHE A 550 -19.87 -13.19 -3.75
CA PHE A 550 -19.17 -13.87 -4.83
C PHE A 550 -20.10 -13.85 -6.05
N ILE A 551 -19.84 -12.96 -7.00
CA ILE A 551 -20.72 -12.70 -8.14
C ILE A 551 -19.97 -12.94 -9.47
N SER A 552 -20.49 -13.82 -10.31
CA SER A 552 -19.99 -14.06 -11.68
C SER A 552 -18.52 -14.48 -11.79
N ASN A 553 -17.94 -15.08 -10.75
CA ASN A 553 -16.58 -15.61 -10.78
C ASN A 553 -16.56 -16.99 -11.46
N ALA A 554 -15.42 -17.39 -12.02
CA ALA A 554 -15.34 -18.64 -12.79
C ALA A 554 -14.01 -19.38 -12.64
N VAL A 555 -14.04 -20.72 -12.71
CA VAL A 555 -12.85 -21.56 -12.91
C VAL A 555 -12.83 -22.14 -14.33
N ARG A 556 -11.68 -22.02 -15.03
CA ARG A 556 -11.50 -22.37 -16.48
C ARG A 556 -10.66 -23.64 -16.73
N SER A 557 -10.69 -24.55 -15.77
CA SER A 557 -10.19 -25.91 -15.90
C SER A 557 -11.22 -26.84 -15.27
N ALA A 558 -11.20 -28.11 -15.66
CA ALA A 558 -11.91 -29.19 -14.98
C ALA A 558 -11.30 -29.45 -13.58
N GLU A 559 -11.59 -28.52 -12.66
CA GLU A 559 -11.22 -28.42 -11.24
C GLU A 559 -12.35 -27.62 -10.54
N ASP A 560 -12.50 -27.80 -9.24
CA ASP A 560 -13.69 -27.36 -8.49
C ASP A 560 -13.71 -25.87 -8.07
N GLY A 561 -14.92 -25.33 -7.85
CA GLY A 561 -15.17 -24.13 -7.04
C GLY A 561 -15.25 -22.82 -7.83
N GLY A 562 -16.34 -22.58 -8.57
CA GLY A 562 -16.49 -21.41 -9.44
C GLY A 562 -16.50 -20.07 -8.69
N GLY A 563 -17.12 -19.99 -7.52
CA GLY A 563 -16.98 -18.84 -6.60
C GLY A 563 -15.78 -19.02 -5.69
N ALA A 564 -15.78 -20.09 -4.88
CA ALA A 564 -14.68 -20.44 -3.99
C ALA A 564 -14.46 -21.96 -3.88
N GLN A 565 -13.23 -22.35 -3.54
CA GLN A 565 -12.82 -23.72 -3.24
C GLN A 565 -12.13 -23.77 -1.87
N LEU A 566 -12.65 -24.60 -0.96
CA LEU A 566 -12.10 -24.83 0.38
C LEU A 566 -11.65 -26.30 0.48
N ARG A 567 -10.39 -26.55 0.85
CA ARG A 567 -9.76 -27.87 0.76
C ARG A 567 -8.94 -28.23 1.99
N GLY A 568 -9.30 -29.32 2.67
CA GLY A 568 -8.65 -29.76 3.91
C GLY A 568 -8.85 -28.78 5.06
N GLY A 569 -8.43 -29.16 6.27
CA GLY A 569 -8.64 -28.35 7.47
C GLY A 569 -9.66 -28.98 8.41
N SER A 570 -9.66 -28.47 9.65
CA SER A 570 -10.50 -29.02 10.72
C SER A 570 -11.88 -28.36 10.81
N LEU A 571 -12.04 -27.14 10.26
CA LEU A 571 -13.33 -26.46 10.20
C LEU A 571 -13.37 -25.43 9.05
N HIS A 572 -14.43 -25.46 8.26
CA HIS A 572 -14.83 -24.36 7.38
C HIS A 572 -16.18 -23.78 7.81
N THR A 573 -16.23 -22.48 8.12
CA THR A 573 -17.48 -21.75 8.38
C THR A 573 -17.74 -20.76 7.24
N VAL A 574 -18.95 -20.79 6.68
CA VAL A 574 -19.43 -19.86 5.66
C VAL A 574 -20.77 -19.30 6.12
N GLU A 575 -20.82 -18.00 6.41
CA GLU A 575 -21.91 -17.35 7.16
C GLU A 575 -22.37 -16.07 6.43
N ASP A 576 -23.69 -15.84 6.33
CA ASP A 576 -24.28 -14.64 5.72
C ASP A 576 -23.76 -14.29 4.30
N CYS A 577 -23.25 -15.27 3.54
CA CYS A 577 -22.61 -15.06 2.23
C CYS A 577 -23.57 -15.22 1.04
N LEU A 578 -23.31 -14.49 -0.04
CA LEU A 578 -24.02 -14.60 -1.32
C LEU A 578 -23.09 -15.14 -2.42
N PHE A 579 -23.40 -16.31 -2.97
CA PHE A 579 -22.78 -16.87 -4.17
C PHE A 579 -23.78 -16.79 -5.32
N ARG A 580 -23.55 -15.93 -6.32
CA ARG A 580 -24.45 -15.72 -7.46
C ARG A 580 -23.74 -15.83 -8.81
N ARG A 581 -24.31 -16.62 -9.73
CA ARG A 581 -23.87 -16.74 -11.15
C ARG A 581 -22.40 -17.13 -11.32
N ASN A 582 -21.78 -17.75 -10.32
CA ASN A 582 -20.44 -18.29 -10.46
C ASN A 582 -20.47 -19.63 -11.22
N SER A 583 -19.38 -19.99 -11.90
CA SER A 583 -19.36 -21.15 -12.81
C SER A 583 -18.10 -22.02 -12.72
N ALA A 584 -18.25 -23.34 -12.75
CA ALA A 584 -17.16 -24.32 -12.77
C ALA A 584 -17.23 -25.29 -13.98
N GLU A 585 -16.07 -25.63 -14.55
CA GLU A 585 -15.97 -26.65 -15.62
C GLU A 585 -16.00 -28.11 -15.10
N ASP A 586 -16.00 -28.33 -13.77
CA ASP A 586 -16.24 -29.64 -13.16
C ASP A 586 -17.30 -29.52 -12.04
N ASP A 587 -16.91 -29.50 -10.76
CA ASP A 587 -17.81 -29.47 -9.60
C ASP A 587 -17.88 -28.09 -8.88
N GLY A 588 -18.97 -27.83 -8.15
CA GLY A 588 -19.05 -26.73 -7.17
C GLY A 588 -19.14 -25.34 -7.79
N GLY A 589 -20.19 -25.05 -8.54
CA GLY A 589 -20.33 -23.79 -9.29
C GLY A 589 -20.26 -22.54 -8.40
N GLY A 590 -21.00 -22.53 -7.28
CA GLY A 590 -20.89 -21.49 -6.25
C GLY A 590 -19.72 -21.74 -5.29
N LEU A 591 -19.75 -22.87 -4.58
CA LEU A 591 -18.77 -23.23 -3.55
C LEU A 591 -18.43 -24.73 -3.62
N ALA A 592 -17.14 -25.06 -3.63
CA ALA A 592 -16.65 -26.43 -3.50
C ALA A 592 -15.93 -26.63 -2.16
N ILE A 593 -16.22 -27.74 -1.48
CA ILE A 593 -15.62 -28.09 -0.18
C ILE A 593 -15.09 -29.52 -0.21
N VAL A 594 -13.79 -29.68 0.03
CA VAL A 594 -13.02 -30.88 -0.33
C VAL A 594 -12.22 -31.41 0.86
N SER A 595 -12.62 -32.56 1.40
CA SER A 595 -11.91 -33.31 2.45
C SER A 595 -11.64 -32.53 3.75
N ALA A 596 -12.62 -31.78 4.25
CA ALA A 596 -12.54 -31.09 5.55
C ALA A 596 -13.14 -31.95 6.68
N ASP A 597 -12.65 -31.80 7.93
CA ASP A 597 -13.22 -32.57 9.05
C ASP A 597 -14.67 -32.12 9.35
N GLU A 598 -14.88 -30.81 9.54
CA GLU A 598 -16.18 -30.18 9.85
C GLU A 598 -16.49 -29.01 8.90
N VAL A 599 -17.78 -28.85 8.53
CA VAL A 599 -18.25 -27.82 7.59
C VAL A 599 -19.57 -27.22 8.08
N GLU A 600 -19.63 -25.90 8.19
CA GLU A 600 -20.85 -25.13 8.47
C GLU A 600 -21.12 -24.08 7.38
N VAL A 601 -22.29 -24.18 6.74
CA VAL A 601 -22.82 -23.18 5.79
C VAL A 601 -24.14 -22.65 6.35
N ILE A 602 -24.19 -21.38 6.74
CA ILE A 602 -25.28 -20.79 7.54
C ILE A 602 -25.75 -19.47 6.90
N ASN A 603 -27.07 -19.24 6.83
CA ASN A 603 -27.69 -18.02 6.28
C ASN A 603 -27.29 -17.67 4.83
N CYS A 604 -26.72 -18.61 4.08
CA CYS A 604 -26.12 -18.33 2.78
C CYS A 604 -27.14 -18.35 1.64
N ARG A 605 -26.83 -17.63 0.55
CA ARG A 605 -27.64 -17.60 -0.67
C ARG A 605 -26.82 -18.08 -1.86
N PHE A 606 -27.30 -19.12 -2.54
CA PHE A 606 -26.71 -19.67 -3.76
C PHE A 606 -27.69 -19.44 -4.93
N GLU A 607 -27.41 -18.45 -5.76
CA GLU A 607 -28.32 -17.92 -6.78
C GLU A 607 -27.80 -18.14 -8.21
N GLY A 608 -28.32 -19.14 -8.91
CA GLY A 608 -28.05 -19.34 -10.34
C GLY A 608 -26.58 -19.63 -10.69
N ASN A 609 -25.87 -20.35 -9.83
CA ASN A 609 -24.51 -20.83 -10.10
C ASN A 609 -24.55 -22.12 -10.95
N GLU A 610 -23.49 -22.39 -11.71
CA GLU A 610 -23.45 -23.45 -12.72
C GLU A 610 -22.21 -24.35 -12.55
N ALA A 611 -22.39 -25.68 -12.55
CA ALA A 611 -21.33 -26.67 -12.57
C ALA A 611 -21.53 -27.62 -13.76
N SER A 612 -20.45 -28.21 -14.29
CA SER A 612 -20.56 -29.14 -15.42
C SER A 612 -20.91 -30.56 -14.97
N ASP A 613 -20.39 -31.01 -13.82
CA ASP A 613 -20.71 -32.32 -13.24
C ASP A 613 -21.66 -32.19 -12.03
N ALA A 614 -21.17 -31.84 -10.82
CA ALA A 614 -21.99 -31.85 -9.60
C ALA A 614 -21.94 -30.58 -8.73
N GLY A 615 -23.04 -30.33 -8.00
CA GLY A 615 -23.11 -29.28 -6.98
C GLY A 615 -23.08 -27.87 -7.55
N GLY A 616 -24.08 -27.51 -8.37
CA GLY A 616 -24.13 -26.20 -9.03
C GLY A 616 -24.07 -25.03 -8.05
N GLY A 617 -24.83 -25.09 -6.95
CA GLY A 617 -24.71 -24.16 -5.83
C GLY A 617 -23.54 -24.52 -4.91
N LEU A 618 -23.62 -25.70 -4.28
CA LEU A 618 -22.70 -26.20 -3.27
C LEU A 618 -22.26 -27.64 -3.60
N TYR A 619 -20.96 -27.89 -3.53
CA TYR A 619 -20.37 -29.21 -3.63
C TYR A 619 -19.61 -29.59 -2.35
N VAL A 620 -19.83 -30.81 -1.86
CA VAL A 620 -19.15 -31.37 -0.68
C VAL A 620 -18.64 -32.77 -1.03
N ILE A 621 -17.31 -32.96 -1.02
CA ILE A 621 -16.68 -34.25 -1.22
C ILE A 621 -15.81 -34.65 -0.03
N GLY A 622 -16.00 -35.86 0.47
CA GLY A 622 -15.11 -36.50 1.45
C GLY A 622 -14.98 -35.80 2.81
N SER A 623 -15.85 -34.86 3.14
CA SER A 623 -15.84 -34.15 4.44
C SER A 623 -16.65 -34.92 5.48
N THR A 624 -16.19 -35.03 6.73
CA THR A 624 -16.79 -36.00 7.68
C THR A 624 -18.14 -35.56 8.25
N GLU A 625 -18.27 -34.31 8.72
CA GLU A 625 -19.54 -33.77 9.24
C GLU A 625 -19.85 -32.41 8.58
N GLY A 626 -20.95 -32.35 7.83
CA GLY A 626 -21.39 -31.14 7.12
C GLY A 626 -22.77 -30.65 7.54
N ARG A 627 -22.92 -29.33 7.63
CA ARG A 627 -24.14 -28.63 8.07
C ARG A 627 -24.50 -27.52 7.08
N LEU A 628 -25.72 -27.54 6.54
CA LEU A 628 -26.29 -26.51 5.68
C LEU A 628 -27.58 -25.99 6.33
N ILE A 629 -27.52 -24.79 6.89
CA ILE A 629 -28.56 -24.25 7.79
C ILE A 629 -29.07 -22.92 7.27
N GLN A 630 -30.39 -22.72 7.30
CA GLN A 630 -31.07 -21.46 6.96
C GLN A 630 -30.62 -20.82 5.64
N SER A 631 -30.30 -21.65 4.65
CA SER A 631 -29.73 -21.22 3.39
C SER A 631 -30.74 -21.34 2.26
N VAL A 632 -30.64 -20.46 1.26
CA VAL A 632 -31.45 -20.47 0.04
C VAL A 632 -30.59 -20.90 -1.12
N LEU A 633 -30.97 -21.97 -1.83
CA LEU A 633 -30.29 -22.43 -3.04
C LEU A 633 -31.30 -22.46 -4.18
N VAL A 634 -31.21 -21.49 -5.08
CA VAL A 634 -32.22 -21.19 -6.09
C VAL A 634 -31.65 -21.04 -7.50
N GLY A 635 -32.24 -21.75 -8.46
CA GLY A 635 -31.92 -21.63 -9.88
C GLY A 635 -30.55 -22.17 -10.30
N ASN A 636 -29.84 -22.91 -9.45
CA ASN A 636 -28.49 -23.43 -9.72
C ASN A 636 -28.56 -24.67 -10.64
N GLY A 637 -27.55 -24.82 -11.51
CA GLY A 637 -27.51 -25.89 -12.52
C GLY A 637 -26.29 -26.81 -12.38
N ALA A 638 -26.50 -28.12 -12.53
CA ALA A 638 -25.43 -29.13 -12.64
C ALA A 638 -25.92 -30.35 -13.43
N SER A 639 -25.05 -31.32 -13.74
CA SER A 639 -25.52 -32.62 -14.25
C SER A 639 -26.14 -33.48 -13.13
N ARG A 640 -25.60 -33.35 -11.91
CA ARG A 640 -26.00 -34.03 -10.67
C ARG A 640 -26.07 -33.02 -9.52
N GLY A 641 -27.13 -32.96 -8.73
CA GLY A 641 -27.14 -32.04 -7.56
C GLY A 641 -27.11 -30.57 -7.95
N GLY A 642 -28.16 -30.08 -8.61
CA GLY A 642 -28.23 -28.71 -9.14
C GLY A 642 -27.97 -27.65 -8.07
N ALA A 643 -28.65 -27.74 -6.93
CA ALA A 643 -28.26 -26.98 -5.73
C ALA A 643 -27.10 -27.64 -4.97
N VAL A 644 -27.24 -28.91 -4.53
CA VAL A 644 -26.24 -29.57 -3.67
C VAL A 644 -25.79 -30.93 -4.23
N GLY A 645 -24.47 -31.13 -4.33
CA GLY A 645 -23.86 -32.43 -4.61
C GLY A 645 -23.01 -32.94 -3.45
N VAL A 646 -23.28 -34.15 -2.96
CA VAL A 646 -22.52 -34.83 -1.90
C VAL A 646 -21.87 -36.10 -2.44
N ILE A 647 -20.53 -36.14 -2.51
CA ILE A 647 -19.76 -37.21 -3.17
C ILE A 647 -18.72 -37.83 -2.21
N THR A 648 -18.34 -39.10 -2.46
CA THR A 648 -17.34 -39.81 -1.64
C THR A 648 -15.99 -39.99 -2.33
N SER A 649 -14.91 -39.84 -1.56
CA SER A 649 -13.52 -40.07 -1.98
C SER A 649 -12.99 -41.47 -1.59
N ALA A 650 -13.91 -42.39 -1.28
CA ALA A 650 -13.70 -43.77 -0.82
C ALA A 650 -13.03 -43.93 0.56
N PRO A 651 -12.96 -45.18 1.08
CA PRO A 651 -13.98 -45.81 1.90
C PRO A 651 -13.87 -45.49 3.41
N THR A 652 -13.20 -44.40 3.80
CA THR A 652 -12.96 -44.05 5.21
C THR A 652 -13.88 -42.93 5.67
N GLY A 653 -15.05 -43.32 6.17
CA GLY A 653 -16.13 -42.41 6.59
C GLY A 653 -17.21 -42.29 5.50
N SER A 654 -18.48 -42.34 5.91
CA SER A 654 -19.56 -41.80 5.09
C SER A 654 -19.57 -40.29 5.33
N PRO A 655 -19.40 -39.42 4.31
CA PRO A 655 -19.67 -38.00 4.50
C PRO A 655 -21.16 -37.82 4.79
N SER A 656 -21.47 -37.08 5.86
CA SER A 656 -22.84 -36.85 6.34
C SER A 656 -23.19 -35.37 6.22
N LEU A 657 -24.19 -35.03 5.40
CA LEU A 657 -24.70 -33.67 5.28
C LEU A 657 -26.07 -33.52 5.96
N ALA A 658 -26.13 -32.69 7.00
CA ALA A 658 -27.37 -32.25 7.62
C ALA A 658 -27.84 -30.93 6.99
N ILE A 659 -29.00 -30.96 6.32
CA ILE A 659 -29.69 -29.79 5.76
C ILE A 659 -30.86 -29.42 6.69
N ALA A 660 -30.81 -28.24 7.29
CA ALA A 660 -31.79 -27.77 8.27
C ALA A 660 -32.37 -26.40 7.90
N SER A 661 -33.67 -26.21 8.15
CA SER A 661 -34.36 -24.91 8.00
C SER A 661 -34.08 -24.18 6.69
N SER A 662 -33.88 -24.88 5.56
CA SER A 662 -33.34 -24.31 4.31
C SER A 662 -34.33 -24.39 3.14
N THR A 663 -34.17 -23.57 2.10
CA THR A 663 -35.04 -23.56 0.91
C THR A 663 -34.24 -23.84 -0.36
N LEU A 664 -34.42 -25.03 -0.92
CA LEU A 664 -33.83 -25.44 -2.20
C LEU A 664 -34.94 -25.46 -3.25
N THR A 665 -34.85 -24.65 -4.30
CA THR A 665 -35.93 -24.58 -5.30
C THR A 665 -35.50 -24.11 -6.68
N HIS A 666 -36.21 -24.53 -7.73
CA HIS A 666 -35.99 -24.14 -9.13
C HIS A 666 -34.59 -24.49 -9.67
N ASN A 667 -33.84 -25.35 -9.00
CA ASN A 667 -32.54 -25.85 -9.45
C ASN A 667 -32.69 -26.91 -10.54
N GLU A 668 -31.69 -27.05 -11.42
CA GLU A 668 -31.73 -27.93 -12.59
C GLU A 668 -30.62 -28.99 -12.54
N SER A 669 -30.98 -30.26 -12.67
CA SER A 669 -30.05 -31.35 -12.99
C SER A 669 -30.77 -32.58 -13.55
N ALA A 670 -30.01 -33.55 -14.07
CA ALA A 670 -30.55 -34.82 -14.55
C ALA A 670 -30.74 -35.86 -13.41
N ASP A 671 -30.06 -35.69 -12.28
CA ASP A 671 -30.12 -36.58 -11.12
C ASP A 671 -30.03 -35.75 -9.82
N GLY A 672 -31.16 -35.58 -9.13
CA GLY A 672 -31.27 -34.79 -7.90
C GLY A 672 -31.10 -33.27 -8.09
N PRO A 673 -31.98 -32.56 -8.84
CA PRO A 673 -31.91 -31.11 -9.02
C PRO A 673 -31.71 -30.29 -7.73
N ASP A 674 -32.36 -30.64 -6.61
CA ASP A 674 -32.10 -29.94 -5.34
C ASP A 674 -30.94 -30.60 -4.55
N LEU A 675 -30.87 -31.94 -4.50
CA LEU A 675 -29.82 -32.67 -3.79
C LEU A 675 -29.43 -33.98 -4.51
N PHE A 676 -28.13 -34.21 -4.73
CA PHE A 676 -27.57 -35.52 -5.14
C PHE A 676 -26.68 -36.08 -4.03
N VAL A 677 -26.80 -37.39 -3.75
CA VAL A 677 -25.99 -38.10 -2.74
C VAL A 677 -25.42 -39.40 -3.31
N ASP A 678 -24.09 -39.55 -3.26
CA ASP A 678 -23.35 -40.73 -3.75
C ASP A 678 -23.52 -41.98 -2.86
N ALA A 679 -23.20 -43.17 -3.37
CA ALA A 679 -23.55 -44.48 -2.80
C ALA A 679 -22.92 -44.79 -1.43
N SER A 680 -21.92 -44.02 -1.01
CA SER A 680 -21.25 -44.11 0.30
C SER A 680 -21.47 -42.87 1.16
N ALA A 681 -22.32 -41.94 0.73
CA ALA A 681 -22.68 -40.72 1.44
C ALA A 681 -24.09 -40.85 2.05
N ASP A 682 -24.29 -40.13 3.15
CA ASP A 682 -25.55 -40.07 3.88
C ASP A 682 -26.00 -38.60 3.99
N ALA A 683 -27.31 -38.34 3.99
CA ALA A 683 -27.84 -37.00 4.25
C ALA A 683 -29.11 -37.03 5.12
N VAL A 684 -29.30 -35.95 5.89
CA VAL A 684 -30.48 -35.73 6.74
C VAL A 684 -31.08 -34.39 6.38
N VAL A 685 -32.36 -34.37 6.05
CA VAL A 685 -33.13 -33.18 5.64
C VAL A 685 -34.23 -32.93 6.67
N VAL A 686 -34.18 -31.78 7.34
CA VAL A 686 -35.14 -31.39 8.38
C VAL A 686 -35.57 -29.93 8.24
N ASN A 687 -36.81 -29.60 8.57
CA ASN A 687 -37.40 -28.26 8.49
C ASN A 687 -37.19 -27.56 7.13
N THR A 688 -37.04 -28.32 6.05
CA THR A 688 -36.49 -27.83 4.77
C THR A 688 -37.53 -27.90 3.65
N VAL A 689 -37.46 -26.98 2.70
CA VAL A 689 -38.29 -26.98 1.48
C VAL A 689 -37.44 -27.42 0.31
N MET A 690 -37.92 -28.40 -0.46
CA MET A 690 -37.31 -28.83 -1.73
C MET A 690 -38.35 -28.85 -2.85
N ARG A 691 -38.11 -28.06 -3.91
CA ARG A 691 -39.06 -27.84 -5.02
C ARG A 691 -38.32 -27.48 -6.32
N SER A 692 -37.88 -28.48 -7.04
CA SER A 692 -37.31 -28.34 -8.39
C SER A 692 -38.40 -27.94 -9.42
N PRO A 693 -38.04 -27.36 -10.59
CA PRO A 693 -39.00 -26.74 -11.51
C PRO A 693 -39.74 -27.76 -12.39
N ALA A 694 -40.89 -27.34 -12.93
CA ALA A 694 -41.90 -28.26 -13.44
C ALA A 694 -41.71 -28.70 -14.91
N ASP A 695 -41.32 -29.95 -15.12
CA ASP A 695 -41.86 -30.76 -16.22
C ASP A 695 -42.72 -31.89 -15.62
N ALA A 696 -44.05 -31.71 -15.66
CA ALA A 696 -45.02 -32.40 -14.81
C ALA A 696 -45.23 -33.92 -15.09
N SER A 697 -44.30 -34.54 -15.83
CA SER A 697 -44.14 -35.98 -15.95
C SER A 697 -43.12 -36.58 -14.97
N ALA A 698 -42.35 -35.77 -14.24
CA ALA A 698 -41.29 -36.20 -13.32
C ALA A 698 -41.55 -35.75 -11.87
N PHE A 699 -42.64 -36.24 -11.27
CA PHE A 699 -42.81 -36.18 -9.80
C PHE A 699 -41.75 -37.08 -9.11
N ASP A 700 -41.26 -36.67 -7.95
CA ASP A 700 -40.23 -37.36 -7.12
C ASP A 700 -38.86 -37.59 -7.77
N ASN A 701 -38.19 -36.49 -8.17
CA ASN A 701 -36.78 -36.50 -8.57
C ASN A 701 -35.89 -35.50 -7.78
N ALA A 702 -36.45 -34.64 -6.92
CA ALA A 702 -35.72 -33.52 -6.29
C ALA A 702 -34.46 -33.94 -5.50
N ILE A 703 -34.51 -35.12 -4.87
CA ILE A 703 -33.38 -35.78 -4.23
C ILE A 703 -33.01 -37.02 -5.05
N GLY A 704 -31.78 -37.06 -5.56
CA GLY A 704 -31.25 -38.11 -6.43
C GLY A 704 -29.95 -38.74 -5.93
N GLY A 705 -29.36 -39.57 -6.79
CA GLY A 705 -28.19 -40.39 -6.48
C GLY A 705 -28.49 -41.67 -5.67
N PRO A 706 -27.49 -42.57 -5.57
CA PRO A 706 -27.64 -43.88 -4.91
C PRO A 706 -27.36 -43.91 -3.39
N GLY A 707 -27.05 -42.79 -2.76
CA GLY A 707 -26.84 -42.66 -1.32
C GLY A 707 -28.12 -42.74 -0.48
N PHE A 708 -28.00 -42.68 0.85
CA PHE A 708 -29.15 -42.73 1.75
C PHE A 708 -29.53 -41.32 2.26
N VAL A 709 -30.79 -40.93 2.04
CA VAL A 709 -31.29 -39.62 2.48
C VAL A 709 -32.52 -39.79 3.37
N THR A 710 -32.39 -39.31 4.61
CA THR A 710 -33.50 -39.21 5.56
C THR A 710 -34.18 -37.86 5.38
N VAL A 711 -35.52 -37.85 5.31
CA VAL A 711 -36.31 -36.62 5.18
C VAL A 711 -37.42 -36.65 6.22
N GLU A 712 -37.40 -35.69 7.13
CA GLU A 712 -38.38 -35.55 8.22
C GLU A 712 -38.78 -34.07 8.36
N HIS A 713 -39.99 -33.79 8.85
CA HIS A 713 -40.50 -32.45 9.14
C HIS A 713 -40.17 -31.41 8.05
N SER A 714 -40.51 -31.69 6.77
CA SER A 714 -40.00 -30.95 5.60
C SER A 714 -41.01 -30.92 4.46
N ASN A 715 -41.02 -29.88 3.63
CA ASN A 715 -41.92 -29.75 2.48
C ASN A 715 -41.20 -30.20 1.20
N VAL A 716 -41.40 -31.46 0.79
CA VAL A 716 -40.69 -32.08 -0.34
C VAL A 716 -41.68 -32.76 -1.27
N LEU A 717 -41.86 -32.20 -2.47
CA LEU A 717 -42.82 -32.70 -3.46
C LEU A 717 -42.47 -34.13 -3.93
N GLY A 718 -43.50 -34.98 -3.96
CA GLY A 718 -43.41 -36.39 -4.32
C GLY A 718 -42.94 -37.32 -3.20
N ARG A 719 -42.52 -36.81 -2.03
CA ARG A 719 -41.95 -37.63 -0.94
C ARG A 719 -42.85 -37.78 0.28
N SER A 720 -42.60 -38.85 1.02
CA SER A 720 -43.33 -39.20 2.24
C SER A 720 -42.36 -39.64 3.35
N GLY A 721 -42.63 -39.22 4.57
CA GLY A 721 -41.81 -39.46 5.76
C GLY A 721 -42.53 -38.97 7.02
N VAL A 722 -41.83 -38.92 8.16
CA VAL A 722 -42.39 -38.37 9.41
C VAL A 722 -42.45 -36.84 9.28
N GLY A 723 -43.64 -36.25 9.36
CA GLY A 723 -43.81 -34.80 9.20
C GLY A 723 -43.51 -34.26 7.80
N VAL A 724 -43.37 -35.11 6.78
CA VAL A 724 -43.10 -34.66 5.40
C VAL A 724 -44.38 -34.23 4.70
N ILE A 725 -44.35 -33.04 4.09
CA ILE A 725 -45.46 -32.41 3.39
C ILE A 725 -45.23 -32.48 1.88
N ASP A 726 -46.13 -33.19 1.19
CA ASP A 726 -46.20 -33.29 -0.27
C ASP A 726 -47.26 -32.33 -0.83
N LEU A 727 -46.98 -31.02 -0.72
CA LEU A 727 -47.82 -29.93 -1.21
C LEU A 727 -46.96 -28.78 -1.75
N GLU A 728 -47.55 -27.95 -2.62
CA GLU A 728 -46.92 -26.72 -3.11
C GLU A 728 -46.71 -25.73 -1.94
N PRO A 729 -45.50 -25.18 -1.73
CA PRO A 729 -45.17 -24.29 -0.61
C PRO A 729 -45.71 -22.86 -0.76
N LEU A 730 -46.42 -22.52 -1.84
CA LEU A 730 -47.11 -21.23 -2.04
C LEU A 730 -46.26 -19.96 -1.75
N PHE A 731 -45.03 -19.91 -2.26
CA PHE A 731 -44.18 -18.71 -2.19
C PHE A 731 -44.87 -17.46 -2.76
N VAL A 732 -44.48 -16.27 -2.28
CA VAL A 732 -44.98 -14.96 -2.75
C VAL A 732 -44.83 -14.82 -4.26
N ARG A 733 -43.69 -15.24 -4.81
CA ARG A 733 -43.42 -15.26 -6.26
C ARG A 733 -42.29 -16.22 -6.61
N ASP A 734 -42.56 -17.14 -7.53
CA ASP A 734 -41.52 -18.04 -8.07
C ASP A 734 -40.46 -17.28 -8.90
N PRO A 735 -39.20 -17.77 -8.95
CA PRO A 735 -38.19 -17.31 -9.90
C PRO A 735 -38.73 -17.34 -11.34
N SER A 736 -38.48 -16.30 -12.12
CA SER A 736 -38.96 -16.23 -13.50
C SER A 736 -37.82 -15.94 -14.49
N PRO A 737 -37.81 -16.54 -15.70
CA PRO A 737 -36.84 -16.19 -16.74
C PRO A 737 -36.91 -14.73 -17.24
N GLU A 738 -37.94 -13.98 -16.83
CA GLU A 738 -38.13 -12.56 -17.16
C GLU A 738 -37.65 -11.61 -16.04
N SER A 739 -37.37 -12.13 -14.83
CA SER A 739 -36.88 -11.38 -13.67
C SER A 739 -35.63 -12.04 -13.10
N ASP A 740 -34.46 -11.42 -13.26
CA ASP A 740 -33.17 -12.00 -12.90
C ASP A 740 -32.87 -11.91 -11.38
N ASP A 741 -33.92 -11.95 -10.57
CA ASP A 741 -33.91 -11.66 -9.13
C ASP A 741 -34.18 -12.88 -8.25
N PHE A 742 -34.31 -14.07 -8.86
CA PHE A 742 -34.52 -15.35 -8.17
C PHE A 742 -35.77 -15.43 -7.28
N GLY A 743 -36.79 -14.62 -7.61
CA GLY A 743 -38.12 -14.71 -7.00
C GLY A 743 -38.28 -13.98 -5.65
N ASP A 744 -39.41 -14.22 -5.00
CA ASP A 744 -39.68 -13.85 -3.62
C ASP A 744 -40.19 -15.12 -2.91
N LEU A 745 -39.27 -15.76 -2.18
CA LEU A 745 -39.45 -17.10 -1.60
C LEU A 745 -40.01 -17.09 -0.17
N ALA A 746 -40.42 -15.93 0.34
CA ALA A 746 -41.26 -15.84 1.53
C ALA A 746 -42.65 -16.46 1.25
N TYR A 747 -43.42 -16.78 2.29
CA TYR A 747 -44.73 -17.42 2.13
C TYR A 747 -45.89 -16.46 1.85
N ASN A 748 -46.84 -16.90 1.02
CA ASN A 748 -48.21 -16.39 1.09
C ASN A 748 -48.96 -17.03 2.27
N ALA A 749 -49.91 -16.28 2.84
CA ALA A 749 -50.81 -16.77 3.87
C ALA A 749 -51.57 -18.04 3.39
N GLY A 750 -51.62 -19.06 4.24
CA GLY A 750 -52.18 -20.38 3.90
C GLY A 750 -51.23 -21.30 3.12
N SER A 751 -49.93 -20.98 3.06
CA SER A 751 -48.89 -21.95 2.74
C SER A 751 -48.95 -23.16 3.70
N PRO A 752 -48.73 -24.39 3.23
CA PRO A 752 -48.62 -25.56 4.09
C PRO A 752 -47.28 -25.65 4.84
N GLY A 753 -46.35 -24.73 4.57
CA GLY A 753 -45.06 -24.65 5.27
C GLY A 753 -45.08 -23.77 6.52
N ILE A 754 -46.18 -23.06 6.78
CA ILE A 754 -46.35 -22.20 7.97
C ILE A 754 -46.71 -23.06 9.18
N ASP A 755 -46.09 -22.81 10.34
CA ASP A 755 -46.25 -23.57 11.61
C ASP A 755 -46.11 -25.10 11.45
N ALA A 756 -45.25 -25.51 10.53
CA ALA A 756 -45.07 -26.90 10.12
C ALA A 756 -43.71 -27.51 10.52
N GLY A 757 -42.79 -26.71 11.08
CA GLY A 757 -41.44 -27.13 11.48
C GLY A 757 -41.33 -27.78 12.86
N ALA A 758 -40.19 -28.44 13.10
CA ALA A 758 -39.84 -29.04 14.39
C ALA A 758 -38.95 -28.11 15.24
N THR A 759 -39.45 -27.69 16.41
CA THR A 759 -38.76 -26.79 17.36
C THR A 759 -37.87 -27.50 18.38
N LEU A 760 -37.95 -28.84 18.46
CA LEU A 760 -37.09 -29.64 19.34
C LEU A 760 -35.71 -29.99 18.75
N GLU A 761 -35.47 -29.67 17.48
CA GLU A 761 -34.24 -30.03 16.78
C GLU A 761 -33.11 -29.02 17.01
N PRO A 762 -31.93 -29.44 17.55
CA PRO A 762 -30.80 -28.53 17.79
C PRO A 762 -30.22 -27.88 16.53
N LEU A 763 -30.63 -28.31 15.35
CA LEU A 763 -30.19 -27.81 14.05
C LEU A 763 -31.07 -26.67 13.50
N SER A 764 -32.26 -26.44 14.06
CA SER A 764 -33.27 -25.56 13.47
C SER A 764 -33.46 -24.21 14.16
N MET A 765 -33.14 -24.13 15.46
CA MET A 765 -33.46 -22.99 16.33
C MET A 765 -32.41 -21.87 16.27
N LEU A 766 -32.36 -21.14 15.15
CA LEU A 766 -31.71 -19.83 15.08
C LEU A 766 -32.62 -18.73 15.68
N ALA A 767 -32.04 -17.59 16.06
CA ALA A 767 -32.81 -16.50 16.69
C ALA A 767 -33.66 -15.69 15.69
N THR A 768 -33.25 -15.68 14.42
CA THR A 768 -33.90 -14.98 13.30
C THR A 768 -33.85 -15.82 12.04
N ASP A 769 -34.74 -15.54 11.08
CA ASP A 769 -34.75 -16.09 9.73
C ASP A 769 -33.67 -15.47 8.82
N ILE A 770 -33.61 -15.88 7.55
CA ILE A 770 -32.64 -15.36 6.55
C ILE A 770 -32.86 -13.87 6.20
N LEU A 771 -33.95 -13.25 6.67
CA LEU A 771 -34.22 -11.81 6.54
C LEU A 771 -33.90 -11.03 7.82
N GLY A 772 -33.42 -11.70 8.87
CA GLY A 772 -33.14 -11.09 10.18
C GLY A 772 -34.40 -10.85 11.03
N LEU A 773 -35.51 -11.53 10.73
CA LEU A 773 -36.80 -11.40 11.40
C LEU A 773 -37.00 -12.57 12.38
N PRO A 774 -37.84 -12.47 13.43
CA PRO A 774 -37.96 -13.52 14.45
C PRO A 774 -38.34 -14.89 13.87
N ARG A 775 -37.65 -15.95 14.32
CA ARG A 775 -37.71 -17.32 13.76
C ARG A 775 -38.61 -18.31 14.52
N ALA A 776 -39.55 -17.79 15.31
CA ALA A 776 -40.57 -18.61 15.96
C ALA A 776 -41.80 -17.72 16.16
N LEU A 777 -42.60 -17.57 15.10
CA LEU A 777 -43.68 -16.59 14.99
C LEU A 777 -44.99 -17.21 14.48
N ASP A 778 -45.61 -17.99 15.36
CA ASP A 778 -47.00 -18.50 15.35
C ASP A 778 -47.98 -17.67 14.48
N ASP A 779 -48.47 -18.25 13.37
CA ASP A 779 -49.57 -17.72 12.58
C ASP A 779 -50.92 -18.22 13.10
N LEU A 780 -51.53 -17.41 13.97
CA LEU A 780 -52.92 -17.50 14.46
C LEU A 780 -54.00 -17.78 13.38
N GLY A 781 -53.72 -17.60 12.08
CA GLY A 781 -54.63 -17.94 10.97
C GLY A 781 -54.40 -19.32 10.34
N THR A 782 -53.29 -19.97 10.67
CA THR A 782 -52.85 -21.30 10.19
C THR A 782 -53.22 -22.36 11.26
N LEU A 783 -52.57 -23.53 11.27
CA LEU A 783 -52.77 -24.58 12.27
C LEU A 783 -51.42 -25.24 12.49
N ASP A 784 -50.98 -25.27 13.75
CA ASP A 784 -49.88 -26.10 14.26
C ASP A 784 -49.91 -27.51 13.63
N THR A 785 -48.96 -27.77 12.71
CA THR A 785 -48.76 -29.08 12.08
C THR A 785 -47.36 -29.66 12.31
N GLY A 786 -46.43 -28.83 12.80
CA GLY A 786 -45.07 -29.20 13.15
C GLY A 786 -44.93 -30.01 14.45
N PHE A 787 -43.74 -29.94 15.06
CA PHE A 787 -43.40 -30.80 16.20
C PHE A 787 -42.48 -30.17 17.25
N GLY A 788 -43.06 -29.87 18.41
CA GLY A 788 -42.32 -29.45 19.60
C GLY A 788 -43.16 -28.52 20.49
N PRO A 789 -42.53 -27.73 21.37
CA PRO A 789 -43.21 -26.61 22.02
C PRO A 789 -43.50 -25.48 21.02
N ALA A 790 -44.67 -24.85 21.17
CA ALA A 790 -45.04 -23.61 20.48
C ALA A 790 -44.34 -22.38 21.12
N PRO A 791 -44.21 -21.24 20.40
CA PRO A 791 -44.52 -21.05 18.98
C PRO A 791 -43.69 -21.99 18.10
N LEU A 792 -44.30 -22.52 17.04
CA LEU A 792 -43.57 -23.34 16.07
C LEU A 792 -42.67 -22.46 15.19
N ILE A 793 -41.91 -23.10 14.30
CA ILE A 793 -41.17 -22.41 13.24
C ILE A 793 -41.74 -22.85 11.89
N ASP A 794 -41.56 -22.00 10.89
CA ASP A 794 -41.87 -22.34 9.51
C ASP A 794 -40.89 -23.36 8.92
N LEU A 795 -41.31 -24.01 7.83
CA LEU A 795 -40.39 -24.78 6.97
C LEU A 795 -39.60 -23.84 6.06
N GLY A 796 -38.33 -24.16 5.83
CA GLY A 796 -37.45 -23.41 4.94
C GLY A 796 -36.72 -22.24 5.61
N ALA A 797 -36.08 -21.40 4.79
CA ALA A 797 -35.17 -20.34 5.26
C ALA A 797 -35.86 -19.07 5.78
N PHE A 798 -37.18 -18.95 5.59
CA PHE A 798 -37.98 -17.77 5.91
C PHE A 798 -39.00 -18.09 7.00
N GLU A 799 -39.37 -17.10 7.79
CA GLU A 799 -40.52 -17.17 8.70
C GLU A 799 -41.62 -16.22 8.22
N PHE A 800 -42.87 -16.68 8.14
CA PHE A 800 -44.01 -15.87 7.69
C PHE A 800 -44.25 -14.66 8.60
N GLN A 801 -44.42 -13.47 8.00
CA GLN A 801 -44.52 -12.22 8.73
C GLN A 801 -45.90 -11.58 8.56
N PHE A 802 -46.63 -11.46 9.67
CA PHE A 802 -47.88 -10.72 9.68
C PHE A 802 -47.72 -9.26 9.29
N SER A 803 -48.54 -8.79 8.35
CA SER A 803 -48.75 -7.35 8.19
C SER A 803 -49.47 -6.81 9.43
N SER A 804 -48.86 -5.89 10.17
CA SER A 804 -49.42 -5.27 11.39
C SER A 804 -50.70 -4.43 11.17
N ALA A 805 -51.23 -4.44 9.95
CA ALA A 805 -52.55 -3.91 9.60
C ALA A 805 -53.71 -4.87 9.93
N SER A 806 -53.47 -6.19 10.05
CA SER A 806 -54.50 -7.20 10.37
C SER A 806 -54.96 -7.18 11.83
N VAL A 807 -54.10 -6.72 12.75
CA VAL A 807 -54.35 -6.64 14.21
C VAL A 807 -55.30 -5.49 14.57
N ARG A 808 -56.49 -5.49 13.96
CA ARG A 808 -57.60 -4.55 14.17
C ARG A 808 -58.95 -5.28 14.16
N CYS A 809 -59.11 -6.23 15.08
CA CYS A 809 -60.36 -6.97 15.30
C CYS A 809 -60.91 -7.61 14.01
N GLY A 810 -60.06 -8.36 13.30
CA GLY A 810 -60.45 -9.05 12.07
C GLY A 810 -61.47 -10.16 12.33
N LEU A 811 -62.75 -9.88 12.11
CA LEU A 811 -63.86 -10.85 12.22
C LEU A 811 -63.87 -11.92 11.10
N ALA A 812 -62.68 -12.37 10.67
CA ALA A 812 -62.50 -13.40 9.66
C ALA A 812 -62.69 -14.82 10.24
N ASP A 813 -62.31 -15.04 11.50
CA ASP A 813 -62.39 -16.31 12.26
C ASP A 813 -63.75 -16.99 12.31
N VAL A 814 -64.83 -16.24 12.01
CA VAL A 814 -66.21 -16.68 12.22
C VAL A 814 -66.98 -16.84 10.90
N ALA A 815 -66.30 -16.76 9.75
CA ALA A 815 -66.93 -16.35 8.49
C ALA A 815 -66.90 -17.36 7.31
N PHE A 816 -66.26 -18.53 7.40
CA PHE A 816 -66.27 -19.54 6.33
C PHE A 816 -66.48 -20.98 6.84
N PRO A 817 -67.04 -21.91 6.02
CA PRO A 817 -67.76 -23.08 6.54
C PRO A 817 -66.90 -24.30 6.92
N PHE A 818 -65.57 -24.16 7.04
CA PHE A 818 -64.64 -25.27 7.28
C PHE A 818 -63.50 -24.96 8.26
N ARG A 819 -63.70 -24.03 9.21
CA ARG A 819 -62.97 -23.93 10.50
C ARG A 819 -63.82 -23.10 11.46
N SER A 820 -63.95 -23.56 12.70
CA SER A 820 -64.60 -22.87 13.82
C SER A 820 -64.37 -23.69 15.08
N LEU A 821 -64.03 -23.03 16.20
CA LEU A 821 -63.91 -23.65 17.53
C LEU A 821 -65.21 -24.42 17.87
N ASP A 822 -65.14 -25.75 17.85
CA ASP A 822 -66.30 -26.63 17.71
C ASP A 822 -66.85 -27.11 19.06
N THR A 823 -68.08 -27.65 19.05
CA THR A 823 -68.75 -28.10 20.26
C THR A 823 -68.14 -29.36 20.90
N ASN A 824 -67.12 -29.98 20.30
CA ASN A 824 -66.33 -31.06 20.87
C ASN A 824 -65.02 -30.54 21.47
N ASP A 825 -64.43 -29.48 20.91
CA ASP A 825 -63.29 -28.75 21.50
C ASP A 825 -63.73 -28.11 22.82
N LEU A 826 -64.82 -27.35 22.77
CA LEU A 826 -65.47 -26.73 23.94
C LEU A 826 -66.01 -27.78 24.95
N ARG A 827 -66.23 -29.04 24.53
CA ARG A 827 -66.54 -30.15 25.46
C ARG A 827 -65.28 -30.79 26.04
N SER A 828 -64.17 -30.83 25.32
CA SER A 828 -62.89 -31.39 25.80
C SER A 828 -62.37 -30.54 26.94
N PHE A 829 -62.32 -29.22 26.74
CA PHE A 829 -61.99 -28.22 27.75
C PHE A 829 -62.87 -28.35 28.99
N VAL A 830 -64.20 -28.37 28.83
CA VAL A 830 -65.14 -28.51 29.96
C VAL A 830 -65.07 -29.89 30.63
N ALA A 831 -64.62 -30.93 29.92
CA ALA A 831 -64.51 -32.29 30.46
C ALA A 831 -63.20 -32.56 31.21
N SER A 832 -62.10 -31.85 30.94
CA SER A 832 -60.81 -32.06 31.62
C SER A 832 -59.87 -30.83 31.63
N PRO A 833 -60.25 -29.69 32.28
CA PRO A 833 -59.43 -28.46 32.27
C PRO A 833 -58.00 -28.63 32.82
N ALA A 834 -57.77 -29.64 33.66
CA ALA A 834 -56.46 -29.97 34.21
C ALA A 834 -55.56 -30.78 33.25
N ARG A 835 -55.98 -30.98 31.99
CA ARG A 835 -55.26 -31.76 30.97
C ARG A 835 -54.74 -30.91 29.82
N GLU A 836 -55.39 -29.80 29.46
CA GLU A 836 -54.80 -28.78 28.57
C GLU A 836 -53.80 -27.90 29.32
N LEU A 837 -54.06 -27.57 30.59
CA LEU A 837 -53.15 -26.76 31.44
C LEU A 837 -51.95 -27.54 32.00
N ALA A 838 -51.53 -28.65 31.37
CA ALA A 838 -50.51 -29.56 31.89
C ALA A 838 -49.52 -30.01 30.80
N PRO A 839 -48.24 -29.58 30.85
CA PRO A 839 -47.23 -30.07 29.92
C PRO A 839 -46.74 -31.49 30.31
N PRO A 840 -46.27 -32.31 29.36
CA PRO A 840 -46.61 -32.31 27.93
C PRO A 840 -47.02 -33.71 27.41
N THR A 841 -48.11 -33.81 26.65
CA THR A 841 -48.35 -34.94 25.73
C THR A 841 -49.14 -34.49 24.50
N ASP A 842 -48.46 -34.49 23.36
CA ASP A 842 -48.98 -34.80 22.02
C ASP A 842 -50.37 -34.27 21.64
N ARG A 843 -50.39 -33.11 20.97
CA ARG A 843 -51.57 -32.42 20.36
C ARG A 843 -52.58 -31.85 21.36
N ALA A 844 -52.32 -30.63 21.81
CA ALA A 844 -53.32 -29.74 22.36
C ALA A 844 -52.97 -28.29 22.00
N ASP A 845 -53.82 -27.67 21.17
CA ASP A 845 -53.87 -26.22 21.00
C ASP A 845 -54.29 -25.60 22.35
N ALA A 846 -53.39 -24.81 22.93
CA ALA A 846 -53.58 -24.17 24.22
C ALA A 846 -53.22 -22.66 24.21
N PHE A 847 -52.62 -22.17 23.12
CA PHE A 847 -52.32 -20.74 22.96
C PHE A 847 -53.52 -19.98 22.41
N ASP A 848 -54.23 -20.49 21.39
CA ASP A 848 -55.46 -19.85 20.86
C ASP A 848 -56.48 -19.62 21.98
N VAL A 849 -56.67 -20.59 22.88
CA VAL A 849 -57.62 -20.46 23.99
C VAL A 849 -57.21 -19.33 24.96
N ILE A 850 -55.92 -19.12 25.19
CA ILE A 850 -55.41 -18.06 26.08
C ILE A 850 -55.44 -16.68 25.38
N GLU A 851 -55.01 -16.61 24.12
CA GLU A 851 -55.07 -15.41 23.27
C GLU A 851 -56.52 -14.98 23.05
N TYR A 852 -57.43 -15.90 22.71
CA TYR A 852 -58.88 -15.67 22.56
C TYR A 852 -59.51 -15.15 23.85
N ILE A 853 -59.14 -15.70 25.02
CA ILE A 853 -59.57 -15.16 26.32
C ILE A 853 -59.03 -13.74 26.51
N GLY A 854 -57.76 -13.47 26.17
CA GLY A 854 -57.16 -12.13 26.22
C GLY A 854 -57.86 -11.12 25.30
N LEU A 855 -58.18 -11.50 24.06
CA LEU A 855 -58.89 -10.69 23.08
C LEU A 855 -60.36 -10.45 23.49
N TYR A 856 -61.00 -11.44 24.11
CA TYR A 856 -62.34 -11.31 24.68
C TYR A 856 -62.36 -10.38 25.90
N GLU A 857 -61.39 -10.50 26.82
CA GLU A 857 -61.21 -9.57 27.95
C GLU A 857 -60.81 -8.14 27.49
N ALA A 858 -60.09 -8.01 26.37
CA ALA A 858 -59.80 -6.74 25.71
C ALA A 858 -61.04 -6.09 25.05
N GLY A 859 -62.18 -6.78 25.00
CA GLY A 859 -63.47 -6.24 24.56
C GLY A 859 -63.82 -6.48 23.09
N CYS A 860 -63.19 -7.45 22.41
CA CYS A 860 -63.65 -7.90 21.10
C CYS A 860 -65.07 -8.51 21.21
N PRO A 861 -66.05 -8.05 20.40
CA PRO A 861 -67.44 -8.50 20.54
C PRO A 861 -67.63 -9.90 19.92
N GLY A 862 -67.74 -10.92 20.78
CA GLY A 862 -68.12 -12.27 20.36
C GLY A 862 -69.51 -12.34 19.71
N GLY A 863 -69.66 -13.22 18.72
CA GLY A 863 -70.91 -13.48 17.98
C GLY A 863 -71.53 -14.83 18.34
#